data_AF-A0A9P9S334-F1
#
_entry.id   AF-A0A9P9S334-F1
#
_cell.length_a   1.000
_cell.length_b   1.000
_cell.length_c   1.000
_cell.angle_alpha   90.00
_cell.angle_beta   90.00
_cell.angle_gamma   90.00
#
_symmetry.space_group_name_H-M   'P 1'
#
loop_
_entity.id
_entity.type
_entity.pdbx_description
1 polymer ?
#
loop_
_entity_poly.entity_id
_entity_poly.type
_entity_poly.pdbx_seq_one_letter_code
_entity_poly.pdbx_strand_id
1 'polypeptide(L)'
;MSQPPPAVPVSSRVRKGFQALAANVQKMETIRQNAEVSKYFDGSAPSTRKRREQARAQFQEFVESCYGLTEMNDVWSRDTFLDYTKQFLEGITNISVGKLEKKIKAQTLWGYKYAIYWWAVVLVKDFNSIWQQWHEEVNRHIQLLAVQESLSTRSWAKNNLSDGELVLIFRHICEQRYGVANLKQHWAAMLLTWLTGARPGSFTVAAGYQQGASLGLPGRVRETSQTLRWSDVDFVNMKNGIAVRITLRYNKGFRNPNKEGSSAADGRRTFVFLPSIAERLEFDMPLILLGIAYERGLFVQTLEDILSQTPHNVFIKKEPNVDKQAVFVAASQAGHLDPTKPMNIHALNPKLQQLCTGIGLFERNTYYSFRRSAIIEVRRQHTTESAKDFAHHKLNSNSLFFYDNVGFGDIDMQQYRLGGAESMSREEVRKYFSQVNITRLQPKQGDEDLTLREVLDEKVKEQLSTQDDYIAHELKLKDLYEEMGNKLEELQTAGVIPSTEKIPSGFAARAGARYQSLSVTYGLDELVKKVNAHMVNRKQLHRAIRLRLRKEIHAEMRKEHRAVIAESMAQSARKLAPGGTFEPQQVKGVKVTGIGQSEEEERLFVDAGADTASFDDDNNDGVNEEALQDGHDINSREEPECWEGLEDEVHVQLGGGKPTAETEETRYEFLMMWIKLSDLVVAQSNLLCPRCKIDPTMDKSAKERRFNLFRLNTHMRGSTHTREAQLRRALKLDGMDNTSMITCPTCTAMVKGVKKFMKHVKSAHKETLWEDFDDSGSSQPVTDVTDFEGLSDPMEPLEEQSTDFEGFSPPSRAYTGKGKGKA
;
A
#
# COMPACT_ATOMS: atom_id res chain seq x y z
N MET A 1 33.88 47.16 0.72
CA MET A 1 33.30 45.79 0.71
C MET A 1 34.34 44.86 1.32
N SER A 2 33.98 44.08 2.34
CA SER A 2 34.86 43.04 2.89
C SER A 2 35.02 41.91 1.88
N GLN A 3 36.24 41.39 1.71
CA GLN A 3 36.44 40.16 0.93
C GLN A 3 35.80 38.98 1.66
N PRO A 4 35.22 38.00 0.94
CA PRO A 4 34.75 36.76 1.56
C PRO A 4 35.93 36.05 2.26
N PRO A 5 35.70 35.39 3.41
CA PRO A 5 36.75 34.69 4.13
C PRO A 5 37.40 33.61 3.26
N PRO A 6 38.73 33.36 3.39
CA PRO A 6 39.44 32.40 2.57
C PRO A 6 38.88 30.98 2.78
N ALA A 7 38.63 30.27 1.67
CA ALA A 7 38.08 28.93 1.71
C ALA A 7 39.05 27.93 2.38
N VAL A 8 38.52 27.08 3.26
CA VAL A 8 39.29 26.02 3.93
C VAL A 8 39.81 25.00 2.88
N PRO A 9 41.09 24.60 2.93
CA PRO A 9 41.64 23.67 1.94
C PRO A 9 40.98 22.29 2.00
N VAL A 10 40.38 21.88 0.87
CA VAL A 10 39.73 20.58 0.71
C VAL A 10 40.70 19.42 0.94
N SER A 11 40.29 18.44 1.75
CA SER A 11 41.13 17.31 2.16
C SER A 11 41.67 16.49 0.97
N SER A 12 42.85 15.91 1.14
CA SER A 12 43.51 15.09 0.12
C SER A 12 42.68 13.87 -0.30
N ARG A 13 41.89 13.29 0.62
CA ARG A 13 40.96 12.19 0.36
C ARG A 13 39.84 12.62 -0.61
N VAL A 14 39.21 13.77 -0.35
CA VAL A 14 38.14 14.31 -1.22
C VAL A 14 38.70 14.70 -2.58
N ARG A 15 39.89 15.33 -2.63
CA ARG A 15 40.57 15.67 -3.88
C ARG A 15 40.88 14.44 -4.75
N LYS A 16 41.45 13.38 -4.15
CA LYS A 16 41.67 12.09 -4.84
C LYS A 16 40.35 11.45 -5.29
N GLY A 17 39.30 11.56 -4.48
CA GLY A 17 37.95 11.09 -4.83
C GLY A 17 37.39 11.79 -6.07
N PHE A 18 37.45 13.12 -6.14
CA PHE A 18 37.01 13.87 -7.32
C PHE A 18 37.90 13.64 -8.53
N GLN A 19 39.21 13.45 -8.37
CA GLN A 19 40.10 13.07 -9.49
C GLN A 19 39.75 11.69 -10.06
N ALA A 20 39.51 10.69 -9.20
CA ALA A 20 39.08 9.36 -9.63
C ALA A 20 37.67 9.37 -10.26
N LEU A 21 36.79 10.25 -9.77
CA LEU A 21 35.47 10.46 -10.35
C LEU A 21 35.56 11.11 -11.73
N ALA A 22 36.36 12.17 -11.88
CA ALA A 22 36.57 12.88 -13.14
C ALA A 22 37.24 12.00 -14.22
N ALA A 23 38.12 11.08 -13.81
CA ALA A 23 38.69 10.08 -14.71
C ALA A 23 37.66 9.02 -15.18
N ASN A 24 36.54 8.85 -14.47
CA ASN A 24 35.46 7.95 -14.87
C ASN A 24 34.44 8.70 -15.75
N VAL A 25 34.74 8.76 -17.05
CA VAL A 25 33.92 9.45 -18.07
C VAL A 25 32.45 9.01 -18.02
N GLN A 26 32.18 7.70 -17.96
CA GLN A 26 30.82 7.17 -17.94
C GLN A 26 30.04 7.67 -16.71
N LYS A 27 30.66 7.65 -15.52
CA LYS A 27 30.01 8.11 -14.29
C LYS A 27 29.83 9.63 -14.26
N MET A 28 30.76 10.40 -14.82
CA MET A 28 30.60 11.84 -15.00
C MET A 28 29.45 12.17 -15.97
N GLU A 29 29.29 11.39 -17.02
CA GLU A 29 28.18 11.53 -17.97
C GLU A 29 26.84 11.22 -17.31
N THR A 30 26.75 10.13 -16.52
CA THR A 30 25.56 9.86 -15.69
C THR A 30 25.27 10.99 -14.70
N ILE A 31 26.30 11.64 -14.12
CA ILE A 31 26.12 12.78 -13.20
C ILE A 31 25.57 14.00 -13.95
N ARG A 32 26.03 14.29 -15.16
CA ARG A 32 25.51 15.38 -16.01
C ARG A 32 24.05 15.15 -16.38
N GLN A 33 23.74 13.97 -16.90
CA GLN A 33 22.37 13.57 -17.25
C GLN A 33 21.44 13.63 -16.03
N ASN A 34 21.90 13.16 -14.86
CA ASN A 34 21.12 13.30 -13.62
C ASN A 34 20.92 14.77 -13.21
N ALA A 35 21.90 15.65 -13.41
CA ALA A 35 21.76 17.08 -13.13
C ALA A 35 20.73 17.74 -14.06
N GLU A 36 20.77 17.43 -15.37
CA GLU A 36 19.78 17.91 -16.34
C GLU A 36 18.37 17.40 -16.03
N VAL A 37 18.22 16.11 -15.73
CA VAL A 37 16.93 15.50 -15.33
C VAL A 37 16.45 16.06 -13.99
N SER A 38 17.34 16.39 -13.05
CA SER A 38 16.94 16.93 -11.74
C SER A 38 16.19 18.26 -11.83
N LYS A 39 16.41 19.04 -12.90
CA LYS A 39 15.66 20.28 -13.19
C LYS A 39 14.14 20.03 -13.32
N TYR A 40 13.75 18.84 -13.78
CA TYR A 40 12.36 18.44 -14.00
C TYR A 40 11.86 17.42 -12.96
N PHE A 41 12.64 17.13 -11.92
CA PHE A 41 12.30 16.11 -10.94
C PHE A 41 11.24 16.63 -9.95
N ASP A 42 10.02 16.12 -10.07
CA ASP A 42 8.94 16.40 -9.15
C ASP A 42 8.85 15.36 -8.00
N GLY A 43 9.20 15.82 -6.80
CA GLY A 43 9.11 15.07 -5.54
C GLY A 43 7.70 14.93 -4.97
N SER A 44 6.70 15.62 -5.52
CA SER A 44 5.31 15.59 -5.04
C SER A 44 4.57 14.29 -5.43
N ALA A 45 3.41 14.07 -4.81
CA ALA A 45 2.57 12.90 -5.06
C ALA A 45 2.09 12.81 -6.53
N PRO A 46 1.80 11.59 -7.07
CA PRO A 46 1.44 11.41 -8.48
C PRO A 46 0.24 12.23 -8.94
N SER A 47 -0.74 12.47 -8.07
CA SER A 47 -1.89 13.34 -8.34
C SER A 47 -1.51 14.82 -8.50
N THR A 48 -0.50 15.28 -7.76
CA THR A 48 0.03 16.64 -7.86
C THR A 48 0.83 16.80 -9.15
N ARG A 49 1.64 15.78 -9.51
CA ARG A 49 2.36 15.74 -10.79
C ARG A 49 1.40 15.80 -11.98
N LYS A 50 0.39 14.92 -12.01
CA LYS A 50 -0.64 14.93 -13.06
C LYS A 50 -1.35 16.29 -13.16
N ARG A 51 -1.68 16.91 -12.03
CA ARG A 51 -2.28 18.26 -12.01
C ARG A 51 -1.32 19.32 -12.60
N ARG A 52 -0.03 19.26 -12.27
CA ARG A 52 1.01 20.13 -12.84
C ARG A 52 1.14 19.93 -14.34
N GLU A 53 1.25 18.69 -14.80
CA GLU A 53 1.33 18.32 -16.22
C GLU A 53 0.09 18.84 -17.00
N GLN A 54 -1.11 18.60 -16.48
CA GLN A 54 -2.37 19.09 -17.07
C GLN A 54 -2.45 20.61 -17.13
N ALA A 55 -2.11 21.31 -16.04
CA ALA A 55 -2.11 22.78 -16.01
C ALA A 55 -1.10 23.37 -17.01
N ARG A 56 0.09 22.76 -17.15
CA ARG A 56 1.05 23.14 -18.18
C ARG A 56 0.47 22.92 -19.58
N ALA A 57 -0.06 21.74 -19.89
CA ALA A 57 -0.62 21.46 -21.21
C ALA A 57 -1.71 22.48 -21.59
N GLN A 58 -2.63 22.78 -20.67
CA GLN A 58 -3.68 23.78 -20.87
C GLN A 58 -3.14 25.21 -21.02
N PHE A 59 -2.08 25.59 -20.29
CA PHE A 59 -1.45 26.90 -20.43
C PHE A 59 -0.74 27.04 -21.77
N GLN A 60 -0.04 26.00 -22.23
CA GLN A 60 0.61 26.00 -23.54
C GLN A 60 -0.43 26.06 -24.67
N GLU A 61 -1.48 25.23 -24.60
CA GLU A 61 -2.61 25.24 -25.54
C GLU A 61 -3.31 26.61 -25.61
N PHE A 62 -3.51 27.26 -24.45
CA PHE A 62 -4.05 28.61 -24.37
C PHE A 62 -3.15 29.64 -25.08
N VAL A 63 -1.84 29.61 -24.81
CA VAL A 63 -0.90 30.57 -25.41
C VAL A 63 -0.74 30.33 -26.92
N GLU A 64 -0.73 29.07 -27.36
CA GLU A 64 -0.72 28.70 -28.78
C GLU A 64 -2.01 29.16 -29.47
N SER A 65 -3.18 28.84 -28.92
CA SER A 65 -4.48 29.22 -29.48
C SER A 65 -4.74 30.73 -29.51
N CYS A 66 -4.28 31.48 -28.50
CA CYS A 66 -4.58 32.91 -28.38
C CYS A 66 -3.52 33.85 -28.96
N TYR A 67 -2.25 33.41 -29.07
CA TYR A 67 -1.14 34.25 -29.55
C TYR A 67 -0.30 33.61 -30.66
N GLY A 68 -0.55 32.35 -31.04
CA GLY A 68 0.19 31.65 -32.09
C GLY A 68 1.62 31.28 -31.71
N LEU A 69 1.96 31.26 -30.42
CA LEU A 69 3.30 30.94 -29.92
C LEU A 69 3.39 29.46 -29.56
N THR A 70 4.20 28.72 -30.30
CA THR A 70 4.45 27.27 -30.09
C THR A 70 5.79 26.99 -29.40
N GLU A 71 6.77 27.87 -29.57
CA GLU A 71 8.13 27.71 -29.05
C GLU A 71 8.19 27.89 -27.53
N MET A 72 8.84 26.95 -26.85
CA MET A 72 8.87 26.88 -25.37
C MET A 72 9.40 28.16 -24.72
N ASN A 73 10.38 28.82 -25.35
CA ASN A 73 10.99 30.03 -24.84
C ASN A 73 10.07 31.25 -24.94
N ASP A 74 9.18 31.28 -25.93
CA ASP A 74 8.25 32.39 -26.16
C ASP A 74 7.00 32.23 -25.29
N VAL A 75 6.48 30.99 -25.17
CA VAL A 75 5.37 30.63 -24.27
C VAL A 75 5.70 30.89 -22.80
N TRP A 76 6.95 30.64 -22.39
CA TRP A 76 7.45 30.87 -21.03
C TRP A 76 8.39 32.08 -20.95
N SER A 77 8.22 33.07 -21.84
CA SER A 77 9.01 34.30 -21.84
C SER A 77 8.74 35.14 -20.58
N ARG A 78 9.82 35.59 -19.92
CA ARG A 78 9.77 36.40 -18.70
C ARG A 78 8.86 37.63 -18.84
N ASP A 79 8.88 38.28 -20.00
CA ASP A 79 8.25 39.58 -20.21
C ASP A 79 6.73 39.48 -20.43
N THR A 80 6.24 38.35 -20.95
CA THR A 80 4.81 38.11 -21.23
C THR A 80 4.15 37.16 -20.23
N PHE A 81 4.92 36.32 -19.52
CA PHE A 81 4.41 35.24 -18.67
C PHE A 81 3.41 35.70 -17.60
N LEU A 82 3.58 36.90 -17.03
CA LEU A 82 2.65 37.47 -16.05
C LEU A 82 1.27 37.74 -16.68
N ASP A 83 1.24 38.42 -17.82
CA ASP A 83 -0.01 38.76 -18.50
C ASP A 83 -0.68 37.52 -19.10
N TYR A 84 0.09 36.56 -19.62
CA TYR A 84 -0.43 35.26 -20.04
C TYR A 84 -0.97 34.44 -18.87
N THR A 85 -0.33 34.47 -17.68
CA THR A 85 -0.87 33.77 -16.49
C THR A 85 -2.23 34.34 -16.08
N LYS A 86 -2.39 35.68 -16.09
CA LYS A 86 -3.66 36.34 -15.76
C LYS A 86 -4.75 35.94 -16.77
N GLN A 87 -4.50 36.18 -18.06
CA GLN A 87 -5.45 35.86 -19.14
C GLN A 87 -5.78 34.36 -19.23
N PHE A 88 -4.84 33.46 -18.90
CA PHE A 88 -5.10 32.03 -18.80
C PHE A 88 -6.09 31.69 -17.67
N LEU A 89 -5.95 32.29 -16.49
CA LEU A 89 -6.85 32.03 -15.36
C LEU A 89 -8.26 32.59 -15.63
N GLU A 90 -8.36 33.73 -16.31
CA GLU A 90 -9.63 34.27 -16.81
C GLU A 90 -10.24 33.35 -17.88
N GLY A 91 -9.44 32.88 -18.85
CA GLY A 91 -9.85 31.89 -19.85
C GLY A 91 -10.38 30.60 -19.22
N ILE A 92 -9.65 30.03 -18.26
CA ILE A 92 -10.09 28.87 -17.45
C ILE A 92 -11.41 29.15 -16.74
N THR A 93 -11.62 30.35 -16.21
CA THR A 93 -12.87 30.76 -15.56
C THR A 93 -14.04 30.78 -16.53
N ASN A 94 -13.82 31.20 -17.77
CA ASN A 94 -14.83 31.31 -18.81
C ASN A 94 -15.19 29.97 -19.48
N ILE A 95 -14.24 29.04 -19.62
CA ILE A 95 -14.48 27.74 -20.28
C ILE A 95 -14.84 26.60 -19.30
N SER A 96 -14.48 26.72 -18.02
CA SER A 96 -14.64 25.61 -17.07
C SER A 96 -15.99 25.64 -16.34
N VAL A 97 -16.72 24.53 -16.40
CA VAL A 97 -17.95 24.33 -15.63
C VAL A 97 -17.63 23.85 -14.21
N GLY A 98 -18.32 24.41 -13.21
CA GLY A 98 -18.19 23.97 -11.81
C GLY A 98 -18.91 22.66 -11.51
N LYS A 99 -18.47 21.94 -10.46
CA LYS A 99 -19.11 20.69 -10.01
C LYS A 99 -20.38 20.88 -9.16
N LEU A 100 -20.70 22.12 -8.81
CA LEU A 100 -21.81 22.50 -7.92
C LEU A 100 -22.69 23.61 -8.52
N GLU A 101 -22.10 24.43 -9.37
CA GLU A 101 -22.69 25.61 -9.98
C GLU A 101 -22.12 25.75 -11.39
N LYS A 102 -22.74 26.60 -12.22
CA LYS A 102 -22.32 26.81 -13.61
C LYS A 102 -20.85 27.22 -13.75
N LYS A 103 -20.28 27.93 -12.76
CA LYS A 103 -18.89 28.39 -12.75
C LYS A 103 -18.03 27.64 -11.74
N ILE A 104 -16.72 27.59 -11.99
CA ILE A 104 -15.73 27.03 -11.05
C ILE A 104 -15.63 27.85 -9.76
N LYS A 105 -15.02 27.24 -8.73
CA LYS A 105 -14.67 27.94 -7.48
C LYS A 105 -13.36 28.70 -7.62
N ALA A 106 -13.22 29.80 -6.88
CA ALA A 106 -11.96 30.54 -6.80
C ALA A 106 -10.77 29.66 -6.37
N GLN A 107 -10.99 28.69 -5.46
CA GLN A 107 -9.94 27.74 -5.03
C GLN A 107 -9.36 26.90 -6.19
N THR A 108 -10.13 26.66 -7.26
CA THR A 108 -9.65 25.96 -8.46
C THR A 108 -8.57 26.78 -9.17
N LEU A 109 -8.74 28.12 -9.25
CA LEU A 109 -7.78 29.03 -9.85
C LEU A 109 -6.47 29.09 -9.05
N TRP A 110 -6.54 29.04 -7.72
CA TRP A 110 -5.37 28.86 -6.87
C TRP A 110 -4.65 27.54 -7.16
N GLY A 111 -5.40 26.45 -7.37
CA GLY A 111 -4.86 25.17 -7.81
C GLY A 111 -4.07 25.25 -9.13
N TYR A 112 -4.59 25.98 -10.13
CA TYR A 112 -3.87 26.28 -11.37
C TYR A 112 -2.67 27.18 -11.13
N LYS A 113 -2.79 28.27 -10.36
CA LYS A 113 -1.67 29.15 -9.99
C LYS A 113 -0.50 28.37 -9.38
N TYR A 114 -0.75 27.49 -8.41
CA TYR A 114 0.32 26.69 -7.78
C TYR A 114 0.92 25.64 -8.73
N ALA A 115 0.11 25.11 -9.66
CA ALA A 115 0.59 24.20 -10.69
C ALA A 115 1.51 24.92 -11.71
N ILE A 116 1.10 26.11 -12.16
CA ILE A 116 1.85 26.98 -13.08
C ILE A 116 3.11 27.54 -12.41
N TYR A 117 3.06 27.92 -11.12
CA TYR A 117 4.23 28.35 -10.34
C TYR A 117 5.39 27.34 -10.41
N TRP A 118 5.08 26.04 -10.25
CA TRP A 118 6.11 25.00 -10.30
C TRP A 118 6.82 24.96 -11.66
N TRP A 119 6.06 25.07 -12.76
CA TRP A 119 6.63 25.16 -14.10
C TRP A 119 7.34 26.49 -14.37
N ALA A 120 6.87 27.60 -13.81
CA ALA A 120 7.50 28.91 -13.95
C ALA A 120 8.93 28.90 -13.42
N VAL A 121 9.15 28.31 -12.23
CA VAL A 121 10.48 28.11 -11.63
C VAL A 121 11.42 27.29 -12.53
N VAL A 122 10.87 26.40 -13.36
CA VAL A 122 11.63 25.47 -14.23
C VAL A 122 11.84 26.02 -15.65
N LEU A 123 10.87 26.75 -16.19
CA LEU A 123 10.81 27.14 -17.61
C LEU A 123 11.03 28.63 -17.86
N VAL A 124 10.61 29.52 -16.94
CA VAL A 124 10.78 30.97 -17.10
C VAL A 124 12.19 31.37 -16.66
N LYS A 125 12.95 31.96 -17.59
CA LYS A 125 14.30 32.44 -17.30
C LYS A 125 14.27 33.54 -16.23
N ASP A 126 15.13 33.39 -15.22
CA ASP A 126 15.29 34.33 -14.11
C ASP A 126 13.98 34.62 -13.33
N PHE A 127 13.06 33.65 -13.25
CA PHE A 127 11.73 33.81 -12.63
C PHE A 127 11.75 34.43 -11.22
N ASN A 128 12.77 34.13 -10.41
CA ASN A 128 12.97 34.73 -9.09
C ASN A 128 12.97 36.28 -9.10
N SER A 129 13.37 36.90 -10.22
CA SER A 129 13.37 38.36 -10.38
C SER A 129 11.99 38.98 -10.61
N ILE A 130 11.00 38.18 -11.03
CA ILE A 130 9.60 38.62 -11.24
C ILE A 130 8.62 37.96 -10.27
N TRP A 131 9.06 36.98 -9.46
CA TRP A 131 8.21 36.16 -8.60
C TRP A 131 7.29 36.96 -7.68
N GLN A 132 7.81 38.00 -7.00
CA GLN A 132 7.01 38.82 -6.08
C GLN A 132 5.86 39.51 -6.82
N GLN A 133 6.16 40.22 -7.91
CA GLN A 133 5.17 40.89 -8.75
C GLN A 133 4.15 39.90 -9.30
N TRP A 134 4.62 38.78 -9.86
CA TRP A 134 3.77 37.72 -10.38
C TRP A 134 2.83 37.16 -9.31
N HIS A 135 3.34 36.90 -8.11
CA HIS A 135 2.54 36.37 -7.01
C HIS A 135 1.45 37.37 -6.59
N GLU A 136 1.79 38.63 -6.39
CA GLU A 136 0.86 39.67 -5.94
C GLU A 136 -0.19 40.05 -6.99
N GLU A 137 0.19 40.19 -8.26
CA GLU A 137 -0.74 40.49 -9.34
C GLU A 137 -1.68 39.32 -9.64
N VAL A 138 -1.18 38.09 -9.70
CA VAL A 138 -2.03 36.91 -9.93
C VAL A 138 -2.98 36.68 -8.75
N ASN A 139 -2.56 36.92 -7.50
CA ASN A 139 -3.46 36.88 -6.34
C ASN A 139 -4.61 37.87 -6.48
N ARG A 140 -4.29 39.14 -6.77
CA ARG A 140 -5.29 40.21 -6.95
C ARG A 140 -6.21 39.91 -8.13
N HIS A 141 -5.69 39.34 -9.22
CA HIS A 141 -6.49 38.96 -10.38
C HIS A 141 -7.44 37.79 -10.07
N ILE A 142 -7.00 36.75 -9.33
CA ILE A 142 -7.91 35.68 -8.86
C ILE A 142 -9.02 36.23 -7.96
N GLN A 143 -8.70 37.19 -7.07
CA GLN A 143 -9.70 37.87 -6.23
C GLN A 143 -10.66 38.72 -7.06
N LEU A 144 -10.15 39.44 -8.08
CA LEU A 144 -10.95 40.23 -9.01
C LEU A 144 -11.93 39.33 -9.78
N LEU A 145 -11.46 38.23 -10.37
CA LEU A 145 -12.29 37.23 -11.04
C LEU A 145 -13.33 36.63 -10.08
N ALA A 146 -12.96 36.34 -8.84
CA ALA A 146 -13.89 35.83 -7.84
C ALA A 146 -15.06 36.78 -7.57
N VAL A 147 -14.81 38.09 -7.53
CA VAL A 147 -15.85 39.12 -7.37
C VAL A 147 -16.64 39.35 -8.66
N GLN A 148 -15.96 39.61 -9.78
CA GLN A 148 -16.59 39.90 -11.08
C GLN A 148 -17.48 38.76 -11.55
N GLU A 149 -16.94 37.54 -11.57
CA GLU A 149 -17.67 36.38 -12.05
C GLU A 149 -18.57 35.75 -10.97
N SER A 150 -18.57 36.29 -9.74
CA SER A 150 -19.30 35.75 -8.57
C SER A 150 -18.98 34.27 -8.34
N LEU A 151 -17.70 33.93 -8.28
CA LEU A 151 -17.24 32.54 -8.19
C LEU A 151 -17.61 31.89 -6.86
N SER A 152 -18.18 30.69 -6.94
CA SER A 152 -18.72 29.99 -5.79
C SER A 152 -17.67 29.71 -4.70
N THR A 153 -18.01 30.09 -3.47
CA THR A 153 -17.38 29.60 -2.23
C THR A 153 -18.09 28.37 -1.66
N ARG A 154 -19.26 27.98 -2.19
CA ARG A 154 -20.08 26.90 -1.62
C ARG A 154 -19.28 25.61 -1.57
N SER A 155 -19.22 24.98 -0.40
CA SER A 155 -18.73 23.60 -0.25
C SER A 155 -19.89 22.62 -0.36
N TRP A 156 -19.60 21.36 -0.69
CA TRP A 156 -20.58 20.29 -0.49
C TRP A 156 -20.91 20.21 1.00
N ALA A 157 -22.19 19.98 1.33
CA ALA A 157 -22.60 19.65 2.70
C ALA A 157 -21.71 18.52 3.27
N LYS A 158 -21.28 18.70 4.51
CA LYS A 158 -20.28 17.84 5.17
C LYS A 158 -20.98 16.88 6.13
N ASN A 159 -21.48 15.79 5.56
CA ASN A 159 -22.34 14.86 6.29
C ASN A 159 -21.50 13.85 7.07
N ASN A 160 -22.07 13.33 8.15
CA ASN A 160 -21.45 12.35 9.04
C ASN A 160 -22.28 11.06 8.98
N LEU A 161 -21.63 9.91 9.12
CA LEU A 161 -22.29 8.61 9.27
C LEU A 161 -21.77 7.97 10.55
N SER A 162 -22.69 7.60 11.44
CA SER A 162 -22.45 7.03 12.76
C SER A 162 -22.59 5.50 12.74
N ASP A 163 -22.61 4.88 13.91
CA ASP A 163 -22.91 3.46 14.06
C ASP A 163 -24.37 3.13 13.72
N GLY A 164 -25.31 4.08 13.90
CA GLY A 164 -26.71 3.90 13.52
C GLY A 164 -26.90 3.63 12.03
N GLU A 165 -26.31 4.46 11.16
CA GLU A 165 -26.35 4.23 9.71
C GLU A 165 -25.56 2.99 9.29
N LEU A 166 -24.49 2.65 10.01
CA LEU A 166 -23.75 1.39 9.80
C LEU A 166 -24.64 0.16 10.05
N VAL A 167 -25.44 0.12 11.13
CA VAL A 167 -26.40 -0.97 11.38
C VAL A 167 -27.40 -1.12 10.23
N LEU A 168 -27.95 0.00 9.73
CA LEU A 168 -28.88 -0.02 8.59
C LEU A 168 -28.21 -0.56 7.32
N ILE A 169 -26.98 -0.12 7.02
CA ILE A 169 -26.19 -0.62 5.89
C ILE A 169 -25.90 -2.13 6.05
N PHE A 170 -25.57 -2.61 7.25
CA PHE A 170 -25.32 -4.03 7.49
C PHE A 170 -26.56 -4.89 7.24
N ARG A 171 -27.71 -4.50 7.81
CA ARG A 171 -29.01 -5.18 7.59
C ARG A 171 -29.34 -5.24 6.11
N HIS A 172 -29.21 -4.12 5.40
CA HIS A 172 -29.43 -4.05 3.96
C HIS A 172 -28.48 -4.96 3.16
N ILE A 173 -27.22 -5.10 3.58
CA ILE A 173 -26.25 -6.05 2.98
C ILE A 173 -26.68 -7.51 3.22
N CYS A 174 -27.15 -7.85 4.42
CA CYS A 174 -27.66 -9.19 4.75
C CYS A 174 -28.94 -9.57 3.98
N GLU A 175 -29.72 -8.58 3.53
CA GLU A 175 -30.88 -8.77 2.66
C GLU A 175 -30.51 -8.93 1.16
N GLN A 176 -29.28 -8.57 0.76
CA GLN A 176 -28.87 -8.65 -0.65
C GLN A 176 -28.68 -10.09 -1.11
N ARG A 177 -29.14 -10.35 -2.34
CA ARG A 177 -29.09 -11.67 -2.98
C ARG A 177 -27.92 -11.84 -3.96
N TYR A 178 -27.24 -10.76 -4.32
CA TYR A 178 -26.24 -10.70 -5.40
C TYR A 178 -25.09 -9.75 -5.11
N GLY A 179 -23.88 -10.10 -5.58
CA GLY A 179 -22.66 -9.34 -5.33
C GLY A 179 -22.27 -9.30 -3.84
N VAL A 180 -22.80 -10.21 -3.03
CA VAL A 180 -22.65 -10.29 -1.58
C VAL A 180 -21.18 -10.30 -1.19
N ALA A 181 -20.33 -11.08 -1.85
CA ALA A 181 -18.89 -11.11 -1.57
C ALA A 181 -18.22 -9.73 -1.75
N ASN A 182 -18.68 -8.92 -2.72
CA ASN A 182 -18.23 -7.54 -2.86
C ASN A 182 -18.76 -6.65 -1.73
N LEU A 183 -20.03 -6.83 -1.33
CA LEU A 183 -20.63 -6.10 -0.22
C LEU A 183 -19.92 -6.39 1.12
N LYS A 184 -19.52 -7.64 1.39
CA LYS A 184 -18.71 -8.00 2.57
C LYS A 184 -17.40 -7.22 2.65
N GLN A 185 -16.62 -7.17 1.55
CA GLN A 185 -15.37 -6.41 1.55
C GLN A 185 -15.61 -4.89 1.64
N HIS A 186 -16.72 -4.37 1.10
CA HIS A 186 -17.10 -2.97 1.33
C HIS A 186 -17.54 -2.72 2.79
N TRP A 187 -18.26 -3.64 3.43
CA TRP A 187 -18.61 -3.56 4.85
C TRP A 187 -17.35 -3.46 5.72
N ALA A 188 -16.42 -4.40 5.55
CA ALA A 188 -15.12 -4.37 6.24
C ALA A 188 -14.35 -3.06 5.97
N ALA A 189 -14.39 -2.50 4.76
CA ALA A 189 -13.75 -1.22 4.46
C ALA A 189 -14.42 -0.02 5.17
N MET A 190 -15.75 -0.01 5.27
CA MET A 190 -16.51 1.04 6.00
C MET A 190 -16.24 0.95 7.50
N LEU A 191 -16.37 -0.24 8.07
CA LEU A 191 -16.10 -0.52 9.49
C LEU A 191 -14.65 -0.16 9.86
N LEU A 192 -13.66 -0.57 9.06
CA LEU A 192 -12.26 -0.19 9.27
C LEU A 192 -12.06 1.34 9.28
N THR A 193 -12.74 2.06 8.39
CA THR A 193 -12.66 3.54 8.30
C THR A 193 -13.27 4.21 9.53
N TRP A 194 -14.43 3.71 10.00
CA TRP A 194 -15.13 4.25 11.17
C TRP A 194 -14.43 3.90 12.50
N LEU A 195 -13.82 2.72 12.60
CA LEU A 195 -13.07 2.32 13.79
C LEU A 195 -11.72 3.06 13.91
N THR A 196 -10.95 3.13 12.82
CA THR A 196 -9.55 3.61 12.87
C THR A 196 -9.36 5.06 12.41
N GLY A 197 -10.39 5.68 11.84
CA GLY A 197 -10.28 6.98 11.18
C GLY A 197 -9.34 6.95 9.96
N ALA A 198 -8.89 5.79 9.48
CA ALA A 198 -7.91 5.69 8.39
C ALA A 198 -8.39 6.38 7.11
N ARG A 199 -7.45 6.87 6.28
CA ARG A 199 -7.80 7.37 4.95
C ARG A 199 -8.17 6.18 4.06
N PRO A 200 -9.17 6.27 3.17
CA PRO A 200 -9.54 5.13 2.32
C PRO A 200 -8.41 4.64 1.42
N GLY A 201 -7.57 5.57 0.94
CA GLY A 201 -6.36 5.25 0.20
C GLY A 201 -5.26 4.57 1.02
N SER A 202 -5.36 4.49 2.35
CA SER A 202 -4.42 3.78 3.23
C SER A 202 -4.52 2.25 3.07
N PHE A 203 -5.72 1.74 2.78
CA PHE A 203 -6.00 0.31 2.65
C PHE A 203 -6.48 -0.12 1.25
N THR A 204 -6.85 0.81 0.37
CA THR A 204 -7.08 0.60 -1.08
C THR A 204 -6.00 1.28 -1.94
N VAL A 205 -5.96 1.00 -3.24
CA VAL A 205 -4.99 1.61 -4.15
C VAL A 205 -5.46 2.97 -4.66
N ALA A 206 -4.62 3.99 -4.46
CA ALA A 206 -4.78 5.32 -5.03
C ALA A 206 -4.11 5.42 -6.43
N ALA A 207 -4.55 6.38 -7.24
CA ALA A 207 -3.98 6.65 -8.56
C ALA A 207 -2.47 6.97 -8.49
N GLY A 208 -1.67 6.34 -9.35
CA GLY A 208 -0.20 6.44 -9.36
C GLY A 208 0.51 5.54 -8.33
N TYR A 209 -0.24 4.72 -7.60
CA TYR A 209 0.27 3.75 -6.62
C TYR A 209 -0.08 2.30 -6.95
N GLN A 210 -0.62 2.05 -8.16
CA GLN A 210 -0.73 0.71 -8.75
C GLN A 210 0.64 0.11 -9.06
N GLN A 211 0.72 -1.21 -9.09
CA GLN A 211 1.76 -1.96 -9.79
C GLN A 211 1.86 -1.47 -11.25
N GLY A 212 3.09 -1.31 -11.74
CA GLY A 212 3.37 -0.74 -13.06
C GLY A 212 3.31 0.80 -13.14
N ALA A 213 2.84 1.51 -12.11
CA ALA A 213 2.83 2.98 -12.13
C ALA A 213 4.26 3.55 -11.98
N SER A 214 4.52 4.68 -12.65
CA SER A 214 5.83 5.35 -12.65
C SER A 214 6.24 5.88 -11.27
N LEU A 215 7.49 5.62 -10.89
CA LEU A 215 8.18 6.18 -9.72
C LEU A 215 8.76 7.59 -9.97
N GLY A 216 8.31 8.30 -11.01
CA GLY A 216 8.82 9.64 -11.35
C GLY A 216 10.26 9.66 -11.87
N LEU A 217 10.85 8.48 -12.11
CA LEU A 217 12.18 8.30 -12.67
C LEU A 217 12.04 7.49 -13.97
N PRO A 218 12.71 7.89 -15.08
CA PRO A 218 12.65 7.17 -16.35
C PRO A 218 12.95 5.66 -16.18
N GLY A 219 12.10 4.82 -16.78
CA GLY A 219 12.24 3.36 -16.72
C GLY A 219 11.97 2.70 -15.37
N ARG A 220 11.59 3.44 -14.32
CA ARG A 220 11.28 2.86 -12.99
C ARG A 220 9.77 2.86 -12.72
N VAL A 221 9.24 1.67 -12.54
CA VAL A 221 7.84 1.40 -12.18
C VAL A 221 7.76 0.71 -10.81
N ARG A 222 6.59 0.78 -10.18
CA ARG A 222 6.28 0.06 -8.93
C ARG A 222 6.15 -1.44 -9.20
N GLU A 223 6.89 -2.26 -8.48
CA GLU A 223 6.77 -3.72 -8.54
C GLU A 223 5.45 -4.19 -7.92
N THR A 224 5.00 -3.52 -6.84
CA THR A 224 3.78 -3.87 -6.12
C THR A 224 2.83 -2.68 -5.94
N SER A 225 1.52 -2.95 -6.05
CA SER A 225 0.49 -1.98 -5.68
C SER A 225 0.54 -1.69 -4.17
N GLN A 226 0.53 -0.41 -3.79
CA GLN A 226 0.48 0.02 -2.38
C GLN A 226 -0.97 -0.02 -1.87
N THR A 227 -1.28 -1.02 -1.05
CA THR A 227 -2.61 -1.33 -0.52
C THR A 227 -2.46 -2.19 0.74
N LEU A 228 -3.52 -2.38 1.52
CA LEU A 228 -3.52 -3.37 2.60
C LEU A 228 -3.53 -4.79 2.01
N ARG A 229 -2.60 -5.64 2.44
CA ARG A 229 -2.50 -7.06 2.05
C ARG A 229 -2.76 -7.99 3.23
N TRP A 230 -3.07 -9.25 2.97
CA TRP A 230 -3.24 -10.23 4.05
C TRP A 230 -1.95 -10.44 4.86
N SER A 231 -0.78 -10.24 4.25
CA SER A 231 0.53 -10.18 4.91
C SER A 231 0.66 -9.06 5.96
N ASP A 232 -0.26 -8.10 5.96
CA ASP A 232 -0.31 -6.96 6.89
C ASP A 232 -1.39 -7.13 7.98
N VAL A 233 -2.10 -8.26 7.98
CA VAL A 233 -3.22 -8.58 8.88
C VAL A 233 -2.91 -9.86 9.64
N ASP A 234 -2.46 -9.76 10.89
CA ASP A 234 -2.20 -10.93 11.73
C ASP A 234 -3.49 -11.37 12.43
N PHE A 235 -3.82 -12.66 12.29
CA PHE A 235 -4.91 -13.31 13.01
C PHE A 235 -4.34 -14.09 14.18
N VAL A 236 -4.85 -13.82 15.38
CA VAL A 236 -4.28 -14.28 16.65
C VAL A 236 -5.36 -15.01 17.43
N ASN A 237 -5.11 -16.28 17.78
CA ASN A 237 -6.05 -17.06 18.58
C ASN A 237 -5.81 -16.77 20.07
N MET A 238 -6.85 -16.27 20.74
CA MET A 238 -6.92 -15.99 22.17
C MET A 238 -7.95 -16.90 22.84
N LYS A 239 -7.86 -17.05 24.16
CA LYS A 239 -8.76 -17.93 24.95
C LYS A 239 -10.25 -17.66 24.76
N ASN A 240 -10.59 -16.43 24.41
CA ASN A 240 -11.93 -15.87 24.25
C ASN A 240 -12.25 -15.49 22.78
N GLY A 241 -11.56 -16.10 21.82
CA GLY A 241 -11.80 -15.92 20.37
C GLY A 241 -10.61 -15.37 19.60
N ILE A 242 -10.86 -14.87 18.38
CA ILE A 242 -9.80 -14.37 17.50
C ILE A 242 -9.64 -12.85 17.65
N ALA A 243 -8.40 -12.41 17.88
CA ALA A 243 -7.98 -11.02 17.72
C ALA A 243 -7.35 -10.79 16.33
N VAL A 244 -7.39 -9.55 15.86
CA VAL A 244 -6.74 -9.14 14.62
C VAL A 244 -5.87 -7.91 14.83
N ARG A 245 -4.66 -7.94 14.25
CA ARG A 245 -3.72 -6.82 14.22
C ARG A 245 -3.49 -6.39 12.77
N ILE A 246 -3.88 -5.16 12.42
CA ILE A 246 -3.80 -4.60 11.06
C ILE A 246 -2.70 -3.56 10.99
N THR A 247 -1.69 -3.75 10.13
CA THR A 247 -0.61 -2.78 9.89
C THR A 247 -0.83 -2.02 8.59
N LEU A 248 -1.38 -0.82 8.66
CA LEU A 248 -1.46 0.07 7.50
C LEU A 248 -0.05 0.56 7.15
N ARG A 249 0.54 0.05 6.06
CA ARG A 249 1.92 0.39 5.63
C ARG A 249 2.14 1.88 5.39
N TYR A 250 1.08 2.63 5.12
CA TYR A 250 1.13 4.06 4.82
C TYR A 250 -0.12 4.77 5.36
N ASN A 251 0.03 5.49 6.47
CA ASN A 251 -0.95 6.50 6.90
C ASN A 251 -0.55 7.92 6.42
N LYS A 252 -1.42 8.91 6.65
CA LYS A 252 -1.34 10.32 6.17
C LYS A 252 0.09 10.83 5.89
N GLY A 253 0.36 11.27 4.66
CA GLY A 253 1.56 12.05 4.29
C GLY A 253 2.84 11.25 3.98
N PHE A 254 2.99 10.03 4.50
CA PHE A 254 4.26 9.30 4.47
C PHE A 254 4.47 8.36 3.25
N ARG A 255 3.89 8.70 2.10
CA ARG A 255 4.12 7.94 0.85
C ARG A 255 5.21 8.60 0.03
N ASN A 256 6.40 8.02 0.01
CA ASN A 256 7.41 8.40 -0.97
C ASN A 256 6.90 8.04 -2.38
N PRO A 257 6.69 9.02 -3.29
CA PRO A 257 6.19 8.74 -4.63
C PRO A 257 7.25 8.08 -5.52
N ASN A 258 8.52 8.14 -5.13
CA ASN A 258 9.68 7.88 -5.99
C ASN A 258 10.58 6.74 -5.49
N LYS A 259 10.24 6.08 -4.36
CA LYS A 259 10.94 4.90 -3.84
C LYS A 259 9.98 3.87 -3.26
N GLU A 260 10.19 2.61 -3.63
CA GLU A 260 9.51 1.46 -3.04
C GLU A 260 10.14 1.10 -1.68
N GLY A 261 9.34 0.60 -0.74
CA GLY A 261 9.81 0.18 0.59
C GLY A 261 10.16 1.29 1.61
N SER A 262 10.77 2.42 1.22
CA SER A 262 11.19 3.45 2.18
C SER A 262 10.32 4.72 2.17
N SER A 263 9.61 4.94 3.28
CA SER A 263 9.36 6.28 3.76
C SER A 263 10.60 6.79 4.52
N ALA A 264 10.82 8.11 4.55
CA ALA A 264 11.90 8.75 5.32
C ALA A 264 11.59 8.83 6.84
N ALA A 265 10.34 8.53 7.19
CA ALA A 265 9.77 8.41 8.54
C ALA A 265 9.00 7.09 8.60
N ASP A 266 8.85 6.41 9.74
CA ASP A 266 7.99 5.22 9.74
C ASP A 266 6.50 5.61 9.61
N GLY A 267 5.99 5.52 8.39
CA GLY A 267 4.61 5.85 8.03
C GLY A 267 3.61 4.71 8.30
N ARG A 268 4.08 3.62 8.92
CA ARG A 268 3.27 2.47 9.28
C ARG A 268 2.43 2.82 10.51
N ARG A 269 1.16 2.39 10.52
CA ARG A 269 0.32 2.43 11.73
C ARG A 269 -0.37 1.10 11.93
N THR A 270 -0.10 0.50 13.07
CA THR A 270 -0.74 -0.74 13.51
C THR A 270 -1.99 -0.40 14.31
N PHE A 271 -3.03 -1.22 14.18
CA PHE A 271 -4.25 -1.19 14.98
C PHE A 271 -4.56 -2.60 15.48
N VAL A 272 -4.91 -2.73 16.75
CA VAL A 272 -5.32 -3.99 17.37
C VAL A 272 -6.84 -3.97 17.61
N PHE A 273 -7.47 -5.10 17.34
CA PHE A 273 -8.87 -5.37 17.63
C PHE A 273 -8.93 -6.71 18.38
N LEU A 274 -9.48 -6.70 19.60
CA LEU A 274 -9.64 -7.91 20.41
C LEU A 274 -11.01 -8.56 20.14
N PRO A 275 -11.25 -9.81 20.58
CA PRO A 275 -12.57 -10.42 20.44
C PRO A 275 -13.64 -9.60 21.17
N SER A 276 -14.71 -9.21 20.48
CA SER A 276 -15.82 -8.47 21.12
C SER A 276 -16.45 -9.26 22.27
N ILE A 277 -16.56 -8.60 23.41
CA ILE A 277 -17.44 -9.02 24.53
C ILE A 277 -18.87 -8.45 24.39
N ALA A 278 -19.11 -7.61 23.37
CA ALA A 278 -20.40 -6.95 23.13
C ALA A 278 -21.23 -7.69 22.07
N GLU A 279 -22.56 -7.65 22.24
CA GLU A 279 -23.57 -8.35 21.42
C GLU A 279 -23.66 -7.86 19.96
N ARG A 280 -23.19 -6.63 19.67
CA ARG A 280 -23.20 -6.01 18.33
C ARG A 280 -22.07 -6.53 17.44
N LEU A 281 -22.13 -7.83 17.13
CA LEU A 281 -21.10 -8.56 16.38
C LEU A 281 -20.93 -8.09 14.93
N GLU A 282 -21.86 -7.30 14.38
CA GLU A 282 -21.70 -6.63 13.08
C GLU A 282 -20.52 -5.64 13.07
N PHE A 283 -20.12 -5.13 14.24
CA PHE A 283 -18.93 -4.29 14.43
C PHE A 283 -17.66 -5.08 14.82
N ASP A 284 -17.73 -6.42 14.94
CA ASP A 284 -16.57 -7.26 15.28
C ASP A 284 -15.61 -7.38 14.09
N MET A 285 -14.65 -6.45 14.03
CA MET A 285 -13.66 -6.41 12.95
C MET A 285 -12.86 -7.72 12.83
N PRO A 286 -12.46 -8.40 13.92
CA PRO A 286 -11.88 -9.74 13.86
C PRO A 286 -12.76 -10.78 13.15
N LEU A 287 -14.02 -10.95 13.53
CA LEU A 287 -14.94 -11.92 12.92
C LEU A 287 -15.25 -11.58 11.45
N ILE A 288 -15.49 -10.30 11.16
CA ILE A 288 -15.76 -9.82 9.79
C ILE A 288 -14.57 -10.12 8.87
N LEU A 289 -13.33 -9.86 9.31
CA LEU A 289 -12.12 -10.18 8.54
C LEU A 289 -11.83 -11.68 8.49
N LEU A 290 -12.09 -12.42 9.57
CA LEU A 290 -11.86 -13.86 9.63
C LEU A 290 -12.76 -14.59 8.63
N GLY A 291 -14.04 -14.23 8.56
CA GLY A 291 -14.98 -14.78 7.57
C GLY A 291 -14.54 -14.49 6.13
N ILE A 292 -14.17 -13.24 5.83
CA ILE A 292 -13.67 -12.86 4.50
C ILE A 292 -12.38 -13.60 4.17
N ALA A 293 -11.42 -13.69 5.10
CA ALA A 293 -10.15 -14.40 4.90
C ALA A 293 -10.37 -15.90 4.67
N TYR A 294 -11.30 -16.53 5.39
CA TYR A 294 -11.69 -17.92 5.22
C TYR A 294 -12.31 -18.17 3.83
N GLU A 295 -13.25 -17.32 3.39
CA GLU A 295 -13.83 -17.39 2.04
C GLU A 295 -12.81 -17.18 0.91
N ARG A 296 -11.68 -16.51 1.19
CA ARG A 296 -10.56 -16.38 0.25
C ARG A 296 -9.60 -17.57 0.24
N GLY A 297 -9.79 -18.54 1.12
CA GLY A 297 -8.83 -19.64 1.32
C GLY A 297 -7.50 -19.16 1.90
N LEU A 298 -7.51 -18.11 2.74
CA LEU A 298 -6.28 -17.62 3.39
C LEU A 298 -5.71 -18.64 4.37
N PHE A 299 -6.53 -19.46 5.01
CA PHE A 299 -6.10 -20.39 6.06
C PHE A 299 -5.94 -21.82 5.54
N VAL A 300 -4.96 -22.53 6.10
CA VAL A 300 -4.68 -23.94 5.77
C VAL A 300 -5.48 -24.89 6.67
N GLN A 301 -5.88 -24.40 7.85
CA GLN A 301 -6.73 -25.08 8.83
C GLN A 301 -8.21 -25.01 8.48
N THR A 302 -9.02 -25.92 9.04
CA THR A 302 -10.49 -25.76 9.01
C THR A 302 -10.94 -24.66 9.97
N LEU A 303 -12.21 -24.25 9.87
CA LEU A 303 -12.75 -23.23 10.77
C LEU A 303 -12.86 -23.74 12.22
N GLU A 304 -13.17 -25.01 12.40
CA GLU A 304 -13.26 -25.69 13.69
C GLU A 304 -11.88 -25.77 14.36
N ASP A 305 -10.82 -26.09 13.60
CA ASP A 305 -9.44 -26.07 14.09
C ASP A 305 -9.03 -24.66 14.55
N ILE A 306 -9.40 -23.62 13.77
CA ILE A 306 -9.09 -22.21 14.06
C ILE A 306 -9.76 -21.72 15.33
N LEU A 307 -11.00 -22.13 15.58
CA LEU A 307 -11.83 -21.67 16.70
C LEU A 307 -11.76 -22.59 17.93
N SER A 308 -10.97 -23.66 17.87
CA SER A 308 -10.79 -24.59 18.99
C SER A 308 -10.20 -23.91 20.24
N GLN A 309 -10.74 -24.24 21.42
CA GLN A 309 -10.34 -23.65 22.72
C GLN A 309 -8.89 -23.98 23.15
N THR A 310 -8.20 -24.88 22.44
CA THR A 310 -6.78 -25.20 22.65
C THR A 310 -5.95 -24.69 21.47
N PRO A 311 -5.55 -23.40 21.47
CA PRO A 311 -4.77 -22.83 20.36
C PRO A 311 -3.45 -23.55 20.15
N HIS A 312 -3.38 -24.38 19.10
CA HIS A 312 -2.15 -25.05 18.68
C HIS A 312 -1.05 -24.08 18.23
N ASN A 313 -1.42 -22.85 17.85
CA ASN A 313 -0.49 -21.75 17.52
C ASN A 313 -1.14 -20.42 17.96
N VAL A 314 -0.32 -19.48 18.47
CA VAL A 314 -0.79 -18.11 18.80
C VAL A 314 -1.22 -17.36 17.54
N PHE A 315 -0.49 -17.53 16.43
CA PHE A 315 -0.83 -16.98 15.12
C PHE A 315 -1.43 -18.06 14.22
N ILE A 316 -2.52 -17.74 13.53
CA ILE A 316 -3.17 -18.65 12.59
C ILE A 316 -2.32 -18.73 11.31
N LYS A 317 -2.09 -19.95 10.81
CA LYS A 317 -1.22 -20.17 9.63
C LYS A 317 -1.94 -19.74 8.36
N LYS A 318 -1.23 -19.04 7.47
CA LYS A 318 -1.76 -18.52 6.21
C LYS A 318 -1.13 -19.21 5.00
N GLU A 319 -1.91 -19.37 3.94
CA GLU A 319 -1.48 -19.84 2.63
C GLU A 319 -0.64 -18.75 1.92
N PRO A 320 0.66 -18.98 1.64
CA PRO A 320 1.58 -17.93 1.15
C PRO A 320 1.17 -17.26 -0.17
N ASN A 321 0.36 -17.92 -1.00
CA ASN A 321 -0.13 -17.35 -2.25
C ASN A 321 -1.31 -16.39 -2.03
N VAL A 322 -2.15 -16.64 -1.01
CA VAL A 322 -3.27 -15.75 -0.64
C VAL A 322 -2.78 -14.64 0.28
N ASP A 323 -1.79 -14.89 1.14
CA ASP A 323 -1.19 -13.88 2.04
C ASP A 323 -0.63 -12.65 1.28
N LYS A 324 -0.12 -12.87 0.06
CA LYS A 324 0.37 -11.79 -0.82
C LYS A 324 -0.74 -10.97 -1.48
N GLN A 325 -1.98 -11.43 -1.49
CA GLN A 325 -3.10 -10.73 -2.14
C GLN A 325 -3.53 -9.50 -1.33
N ALA A 326 -4.22 -8.57 -2.00
CA ALA A 326 -4.84 -7.45 -1.31
C ALA A 326 -6.06 -7.92 -0.50
N VAL A 327 -6.30 -7.30 0.66
CA VAL A 327 -7.51 -7.57 1.47
C VAL A 327 -8.76 -7.16 0.70
N PHE A 328 -8.72 -5.96 0.11
CA PHE A 328 -9.76 -5.39 -0.73
C PHE A 328 -9.34 -5.52 -2.20
N VAL A 329 -10.14 -6.21 -3.00
CA VAL A 329 -9.82 -6.52 -4.41
C VAL A 329 -10.87 -5.93 -5.35
N ALA A 330 -10.53 -5.79 -6.64
CA ALA A 330 -11.44 -5.31 -7.65
C ALA A 330 -12.62 -6.28 -7.84
N ALA A 331 -13.80 -5.73 -8.11
CA ALA A 331 -14.99 -6.49 -8.43
C ALA A 331 -15.44 -6.19 -9.86
N SER A 332 -15.93 -7.21 -10.55
CA SER A 332 -16.70 -7.05 -11.79
C SER A 332 -18.04 -6.34 -11.52
N GLN A 333 -18.71 -5.86 -12.57
CA GLN A 333 -20.07 -5.30 -12.47
C GLN A 333 -21.09 -6.29 -11.86
N ALA A 334 -20.86 -7.59 -11.99
CA ALA A 334 -21.69 -8.65 -11.39
C ALA A 334 -21.34 -8.94 -9.91
N GLY A 335 -20.36 -8.26 -9.33
CA GLY A 335 -19.92 -8.46 -7.95
C GLY A 335 -18.89 -9.59 -7.75
N HIS A 336 -18.59 -10.40 -8.78
CA HIS A 336 -17.50 -11.38 -8.70
C HIS A 336 -16.14 -10.67 -8.52
N LEU A 337 -15.32 -11.21 -7.60
CA LEU A 337 -14.06 -10.62 -7.16
C LEU A 337 -12.89 -11.14 -8.00
N ASP A 338 -11.96 -10.25 -8.39
CA ASP A 338 -10.70 -10.57 -9.07
C ASP A 338 -9.54 -10.47 -8.05
N PRO A 339 -9.06 -11.59 -7.48
CA PRO A 339 -8.02 -11.55 -6.45
C PRO A 339 -6.66 -11.05 -6.95
N THR A 340 -6.45 -10.99 -8.27
CA THR A 340 -5.19 -10.51 -8.87
C THR A 340 -5.10 -8.99 -8.89
N LYS A 341 -6.23 -8.29 -8.85
CA LYS A 341 -6.30 -6.83 -8.94
C LYS A 341 -6.78 -6.23 -7.62
N PRO A 342 -6.00 -5.37 -6.96
CA PRO A 342 -6.44 -4.70 -5.75
C PRO A 342 -7.57 -3.69 -6.03
N MET A 343 -8.39 -3.42 -5.01
CA MET A 343 -9.47 -2.44 -5.12
C MET A 343 -8.91 -1.03 -5.33
N ASN A 344 -9.44 -0.33 -6.33
CA ASN A 344 -9.15 1.08 -6.56
C ASN A 344 -10.01 1.95 -5.62
N ILE A 345 -9.42 2.98 -5.01
CA ILE A 345 -10.11 3.94 -4.13
C ILE A 345 -11.38 4.53 -4.76
N HIS A 346 -11.44 4.68 -6.09
CA HIS A 346 -12.60 5.19 -6.81
C HIS A 346 -13.81 4.25 -6.79
N ALA A 347 -13.65 2.96 -6.44
CA ALA A 347 -14.77 2.02 -6.29
C ALA A 347 -15.55 2.22 -4.97
N LEU A 348 -14.95 2.87 -3.97
CA LEU A 348 -15.48 2.96 -2.61
C LEU A 348 -16.73 3.87 -2.52
N ASN A 349 -16.59 5.15 -2.89
CA ASN A 349 -17.68 6.13 -2.74
C ASN A 349 -18.93 5.80 -3.60
N PRO A 350 -18.82 5.35 -4.87
CA PRO A 350 -20.01 4.96 -5.64
C PRO A 350 -20.78 3.80 -5.01
N LYS A 351 -20.08 2.82 -4.42
CA LYS A 351 -20.73 1.71 -3.73
C LYS A 351 -21.39 2.15 -2.42
N LEU A 352 -20.73 3.02 -1.65
CA LEU A 352 -21.34 3.61 -0.45
C LEU A 352 -22.59 4.41 -0.80
N GLN A 353 -22.55 5.26 -1.84
CA GLN A 353 -23.74 6.01 -2.25
C GLN A 353 -24.88 5.07 -2.66
N GLN A 354 -24.60 4.00 -3.40
CA GLN A 354 -25.60 2.97 -3.73
C GLN A 354 -26.23 2.35 -2.46
N LEU A 355 -25.42 2.02 -1.45
CA LEU A 355 -25.90 1.44 -0.19
C LEU A 355 -26.71 2.45 0.63
N CYS A 356 -26.24 3.69 0.76
CA CYS A 356 -26.97 4.78 1.41
C CYS A 356 -28.33 5.02 0.75
N THR A 357 -28.38 5.14 -0.57
CA THR A 357 -29.66 5.29 -1.30
C THR A 357 -30.57 4.07 -1.14
N GLY A 358 -30.00 2.85 -1.06
CA GLY A 358 -30.75 1.61 -0.77
C GLY A 358 -31.43 1.57 0.60
N ILE A 359 -30.97 2.39 1.56
CA ILE A 359 -31.57 2.53 2.90
C ILE A 359 -32.25 3.90 3.13
N GLY A 360 -32.51 4.67 2.06
CA GLY A 360 -33.19 5.97 2.15
C GLY A 360 -32.31 7.17 2.52
N LEU A 361 -30.98 7.00 2.59
CA LEU A 361 -30.03 8.11 2.79
C LEU A 361 -29.63 8.71 1.44
N PHE A 362 -30.37 9.72 1.00
CA PHE A 362 -30.18 10.35 -0.31
C PHE A 362 -29.05 11.38 -0.38
N GLU A 363 -28.59 11.88 0.76
CA GLU A 363 -27.53 12.89 0.77
C GLU A 363 -26.17 12.35 0.30
N ARG A 364 -25.24 13.27 -0.02
CA ARG A 364 -23.91 12.94 -0.55
C ARG A 364 -23.01 12.36 0.54
N ASN A 365 -22.97 11.03 0.61
CA ASN A 365 -22.18 10.30 1.57
C ASN A 365 -20.88 9.75 0.98
N THR A 366 -19.81 9.81 1.77
CA THR A 366 -18.46 9.38 1.34
C THR A 366 -17.77 8.65 2.48
N TYR A 367 -16.69 7.92 2.21
CA TYR A 367 -15.88 7.33 3.28
C TYR A 367 -15.28 8.39 4.23
N TYR A 368 -15.20 9.65 3.81
CA TYR A 368 -14.82 10.76 4.69
C TYR A 368 -15.92 11.15 5.70
N SER A 369 -17.18 10.75 5.48
CA SER A 369 -18.26 10.86 6.47
C SER A 369 -17.92 10.02 7.70
N PHE A 370 -17.63 8.72 7.53
CA PHE A 370 -17.20 7.82 8.62
C PHE A 370 -15.93 8.32 9.32
N ARG A 371 -14.90 8.70 8.56
CA ARG A 371 -13.66 9.25 9.13
C ARG A 371 -13.92 10.51 9.95
N ARG A 372 -14.86 11.38 9.54
CA ARG A 372 -15.17 12.60 10.30
C ARG A 372 -15.92 12.28 11.59
N SER A 373 -16.91 11.39 11.57
CA SER A 373 -17.61 10.92 12.78
C SER A 373 -16.61 10.40 13.81
N ALA A 374 -15.72 9.48 13.39
CA ALA A 374 -14.68 8.91 14.25
C ALA A 374 -13.80 9.98 14.90
N ILE A 375 -13.32 10.98 14.14
CA ILE A 375 -12.48 12.08 14.67
C ILE A 375 -13.29 12.99 15.62
N ILE A 376 -14.55 13.28 15.31
CA ILE A 376 -15.43 14.11 16.15
C ILE A 376 -15.74 13.40 17.47
N GLU A 377 -16.02 12.11 17.44
CA GLU A 377 -16.31 11.31 18.64
C GLU A 377 -15.09 11.20 19.55
N VAL A 378 -13.89 10.92 19.00
CA VAL A 378 -12.63 10.95 19.76
C VAL A 378 -12.38 12.33 20.39
N ARG A 379 -12.69 13.43 19.68
CA ARG A 379 -12.59 14.80 20.24
C ARG A 379 -13.55 15.02 21.40
N ARG A 380 -14.78 14.48 21.33
CA ARG A 380 -15.84 14.63 22.34
C ARG A 380 -15.58 13.79 23.60
N GLN A 381 -15.13 12.55 23.41
CA GLN A 381 -14.88 11.60 24.51
C GLN A 381 -13.54 11.84 25.22
N HIS A 382 -12.58 12.48 24.54
CA HIS A 382 -11.23 12.71 25.08
C HIS A 382 -10.78 14.15 24.88
N THR A 383 -9.89 14.42 23.93
CA THR A 383 -9.30 15.75 23.71
C THR A 383 -9.06 16.04 22.23
N THR A 384 -8.89 17.32 21.89
CA THR A 384 -8.48 17.74 20.54
C THR A 384 -7.13 17.16 20.14
N GLU A 385 -6.17 17.01 21.06
CA GLU A 385 -4.86 16.43 20.75
C GLU A 385 -4.94 14.91 20.54
N SER A 386 -5.78 14.21 21.31
CA SER A 386 -6.16 12.81 21.06
C SER A 386 -6.78 12.65 19.66
N ALA A 387 -7.69 13.54 19.27
CA ALA A 387 -8.30 13.52 17.95
C ALA A 387 -7.30 13.84 16.81
N LYS A 388 -6.32 14.72 17.06
CA LYS A 388 -5.21 14.99 16.13
C LYS A 388 -4.30 13.77 15.97
N ASP A 389 -3.88 13.10 17.05
CA ASP A 389 -3.09 11.85 16.93
C ASP A 389 -3.88 10.76 16.20
N PHE A 390 -5.14 10.54 16.57
CA PHE A 390 -6.02 9.58 15.91
C PHE A 390 -6.15 9.87 14.40
N ALA A 391 -6.41 11.13 14.03
CA ALA A 391 -6.43 11.58 12.64
C ALA A 391 -5.05 11.56 11.94
N HIS A 392 -3.98 11.38 12.72
CA HIS A 392 -2.56 11.42 12.36
C HIS A 392 -2.09 12.77 11.80
N HIS A 393 -2.57 13.85 12.42
CA HIS A 393 -2.17 15.22 12.13
C HIS A 393 -0.84 15.53 12.83
N LYS A 394 0.04 16.33 12.21
CA LYS A 394 1.31 16.74 12.82
C LYS A 394 1.01 17.50 14.11
N LEU A 395 1.30 16.90 15.27
CA LEU A 395 1.30 17.59 16.56
C LEU A 395 2.53 18.52 16.59
N ASN A 396 2.32 19.84 16.49
CA ASN A 396 3.30 20.94 16.58
C ASN A 396 4.80 20.54 16.49
N SER A 397 5.23 20.04 15.31
CA SER A 397 6.62 19.74 14.92
C SER A 397 7.54 18.99 15.91
N ASN A 398 7.04 18.48 17.04
CA ASN A 398 7.88 17.97 18.12
C ASN A 398 8.19 16.49 17.90
N SER A 399 9.49 16.21 17.77
CA SER A 399 10.05 14.90 17.40
C SER A 399 9.70 13.76 18.36
N LEU A 400 9.19 14.03 19.56
CA LEU A 400 8.84 12.99 20.54
C LEU A 400 7.83 11.97 19.99
N PHE A 401 6.75 12.45 19.36
CA PHE A 401 5.72 11.58 18.75
C PHE A 401 6.20 10.83 17.50
N PHE A 402 7.38 11.15 16.97
CA PHE A 402 8.02 10.42 15.87
C PHE A 402 8.77 9.16 16.35
N TYR A 403 9.12 9.11 17.63
CA TYR A 403 9.70 7.92 18.29
C TYR A 403 8.64 7.11 19.06
N ASP A 404 7.48 7.72 19.32
CA ASP A 404 6.42 7.17 20.13
C ASP A 404 5.44 6.36 19.26
N ASN A 405 5.80 5.09 18.97
CA ASN A 405 4.90 4.09 18.36
C ASN A 405 3.62 3.83 19.21
N VAL A 406 3.63 4.39 20.42
CA VAL A 406 2.67 4.48 21.50
C VAL A 406 1.45 5.36 21.12
N GLY A 407 0.79 5.04 20.01
CA GLY A 407 -0.48 5.67 19.62
C GLY A 407 -1.72 4.86 20.04
N PHE A 408 -2.88 5.22 19.49
CA PHE A 408 -4.11 4.40 19.52
C PHE A 408 -3.97 2.95 19.02
N GLY A 409 -2.83 2.59 18.40
CA GLY A 409 -2.59 1.22 17.91
C GLY A 409 -2.47 0.15 19.00
N ASP A 410 -2.13 0.56 20.23
CA ASP A 410 -1.96 -0.32 21.40
C ASP A 410 -3.22 -0.43 22.28
N ILE A 411 -4.35 0.13 21.83
CA ILE A 411 -5.64 0.10 22.51
C ILE A 411 -6.58 -0.75 21.65
N ASP A 412 -7.50 -1.49 22.26
CA ASP A 412 -8.55 -2.19 21.52
C ASP A 412 -9.50 -1.18 20.87
N MET A 413 -9.27 -0.92 19.58
CA MET A 413 -9.99 0.11 18.85
C MET A 413 -11.48 -0.16 18.73
N GLN A 414 -11.94 -1.40 18.93
CA GLN A 414 -13.36 -1.71 18.88
C GLN A 414 -14.07 -1.32 20.18
N GLN A 415 -13.60 -1.81 21.33
CA GLN A 415 -14.19 -1.45 22.63
C GLN A 415 -14.09 0.06 22.89
N TYR A 416 -12.95 0.65 22.53
CA TYR A 416 -12.72 2.09 22.58
C TYR A 416 -13.78 2.91 21.82
N ARG A 417 -14.23 2.44 20.64
CA ARG A 417 -15.25 3.14 19.83
C ARG A 417 -16.68 2.83 20.27
N LEU A 418 -16.93 1.65 20.83
CA LEU A 418 -18.25 1.22 21.31
C LEU A 418 -18.56 1.67 22.75
N GLY A 419 -17.60 2.28 23.46
CA GLY A 419 -17.77 2.71 24.85
C GLY A 419 -17.81 1.57 25.86
N GLY A 420 -17.34 0.38 25.48
CA GLY A 420 -17.23 -0.78 26.37
C GLY A 420 -16.06 -0.66 27.34
N ALA A 421 -16.11 -1.43 28.43
CA ALA A 421 -14.97 -1.54 29.35
C ALA A 421 -13.76 -2.17 28.64
N GLU A 422 -12.55 -1.62 28.84
CA GLU A 422 -11.32 -2.19 28.28
C GLU A 422 -11.15 -3.64 28.75
N SER A 423 -11.17 -4.58 27.80
CA SER A 423 -11.03 -6.02 28.07
C SER A 423 -9.59 -6.41 28.45
N MET A 424 -8.62 -5.62 27.99
CA MET A 424 -7.21 -5.67 28.38
C MET A 424 -6.68 -4.23 28.39
N SER A 425 -5.88 -3.89 29.40
CA SER A 425 -5.23 -2.59 29.47
C SER A 425 -4.16 -2.43 28.37
N ARG A 426 -3.84 -1.19 28.03
CA ARG A 426 -2.78 -0.84 27.06
C ARG A 426 -1.42 -1.51 27.36
N GLU A 427 -1.08 -1.64 28.64
CA GLU A 427 0.16 -2.31 29.06
C GLU A 427 0.12 -3.82 28.82
N GLU A 428 -1.03 -4.45 29.02
CA GLU A 428 -1.24 -5.88 28.76
C GLU A 428 -1.24 -6.18 27.25
N VAL A 429 -1.91 -5.34 26.43
CA VAL A 429 -1.86 -5.43 24.96
C VAL A 429 -0.42 -5.33 24.48
N ARG A 430 0.34 -4.32 24.94
CA ARG A 430 1.77 -4.19 24.60
C ARG A 430 2.60 -5.38 25.02
N LYS A 431 2.43 -5.84 26.26
CA LYS A 431 3.16 -6.99 26.80
C LYS A 431 2.88 -8.21 25.93
N TYR A 432 1.61 -8.48 25.64
CA TYR A 432 1.15 -9.58 24.79
C TYR A 432 1.81 -9.54 23.39
N PHE A 433 1.86 -8.37 22.76
CA PHE A 433 2.46 -8.18 21.43
C PHE A 433 3.96 -7.77 21.42
N SER A 434 4.67 -7.86 22.55
CA SER A 434 6.06 -7.40 22.67
C SER A 434 7.09 -8.35 22.05
N GLN A 435 8.19 -7.80 21.50
CA GLN A 435 9.33 -8.59 20.98
C GLN A 435 9.92 -9.57 22.00
N VAL A 436 9.81 -9.29 23.30
CA VAL A 436 10.28 -10.14 24.41
C VAL A 436 9.51 -11.46 24.47
N ASN A 437 8.20 -11.43 24.24
CA ASN A 437 7.35 -12.63 24.17
C ASN A 437 7.47 -13.36 22.82
N ILE A 438 7.89 -12.63 21.79
CA ILE A 438 7.85 -13.07 20.40
C ILE A 438 9.18 -13.69 19.91
N THR A 439 10.35 -13.26 20.41
CA THR A 439 11.62 -13.48 19.67
C THR A 439 12.78 -14.06 20.48
N ARG A 440 12.56 -14.48 21.74
CA ARG A 440 13.67 -14.94 22.60
C ARG A 440 14.18 -16.32 22.17
N LEU A 441 15.43 -16.34 21.71
CA LEU A 441 16.22 -17.54 21.43
C LEU A 441 16.25 -18.43 22.68
N GLN A 442 15.77 -19.68 22.58
CA GLN A 442 15.78 -20.58 23.73
C GLN A 442 17.16 -21.25 23.88
N PRO A 443 17.74 -21.27 25.09
CA PRO A 443 18.90 -22.10 25.38
C PRO A 443 18.59 -23.58 25.15
N LYS A 444 19.61 -24.39 24.82
CA LYS A 444 19.48 -25.85 24.81
C LYS A 444 19.41 -26.34 26.26
N GLN A 445 18.92 -27.56 26.45
CA GLN A 445 18.80 -28.18 27.78
C GLN A 445 20.20 -28.31 28.40
N GLY A 446 20.49 -27.51 29.44
CA GLY A 446 21.82 -27.34 30.03
C GLY A 446 22.37 -25.89 29.99
N ASP A 447 21.92 -25.06 29.04
CA ASP A 447 22.37 -23.67 28.86
C ASP A 447 21.43 -22.65 29.55
N GLU A 448 20.53 -23.09 30.45
CA GLU A 448 19.36 -22.28 30.86
C GLU A 448 19.71 -20.97 31.59
N ASP A 449 20.88 -20.93 32.25
CA ASP A 449 21.43 -19.76 32.96
C ASP A 449 22.41 -18.93 32.12
N LEU A 450 22.82 -19.39 30.93
CA LEU A 450 23.82 -18.70 30.09
C LEU A 450 23.19 -17.65 29.18
N THR A 451 23.84 -16.49 29.07
CA THR A 451 23.44 -15.45 28.12
C THR A 451 23.84 -15.83 26.69
N LEU A 452 23.14 -15.31 25.68
CA LEU A 452 23.49 -15.48 24.26
C LEU A 452 24.96 -15.07 23.96
N ARG A 453 25.51 -14.14 24.74
CA ARG A 453 26.91 -13.72 24.62
C ARG A 453 27.86 -14.83 25.03
N GLU A 454 27.61 -15.50 26.16
CA GLU A 454 28.43 -16.59 26.68
C GLU A 454 28.37 -17.80 25.76
N VAL A 455 27.17 -18.22 25.33
CA VAL A 455 26.98 -19.32 24.36
C VAL A 455 27.72 -19.05 23.04
N LEU A 456 27.72 -17.81 22.54
CA LEU A 456 28.49 -17.43 21.36
C LEU A 456 30.01 -17.45 21.61
N ASP A 457 30.46 -16.94 22.76
CA ASP A 457 31.89 -16.87 23.09
C ASP A 457 32.48 -18.26 23.36
N GLU A 458 31.68 -19.22 23.86
CA GLU A 458 32.07 -20.64 24.00
C GLU A 458 32.13 -21.37 22.65
N LYS A 459 31.08 -21.31 21.82
CA LYS A 459 31.13 -21.90 20.46
C LYS A 459 32.28 -21.35 19.62
N VAL A 460 32.55 -20.03 19.71
CA VAL A 460 33.71 -19.41 19.05
C VAL A 460 35.02 -19.98 19.59
N LYS A 461 35.13 -20.26 20.90
CA LYS A 461 36.34 -20.83 21.52
C LYS A 461 36.60 -22.27 21.07
N GLU A 462 35.56 -23.09 20.93
CA GLU A 462 35.66 -24.45 20.39
C GLU A 462 36.14 -24.44 18.93
N GLN A 463 35.41 -23.73 18.06
CA GLN A 463 35.70 -23.65 16.62
C GLN A 463 37.01 -22.92 16.29
N LEU A 464 37.52 -22.04 17.16
CA LEU A 464 38.79 -21.35 16.95
C LEU A 464 39.95 -22.33 16.73
N SER A 465 39.96 -23.44 17.45
CA SER A 465 41.02 -24.47 17.38
C SER A 465 41.07 -25.24 16.06
N THR A 466 39.99 -25.20 15.27
CA THR A 466 39.81 -25.95 14.02
C THR A 466 40.03 -25.13 12.75
N GLN A 467 40.38 -23.85 12.87
CA GLN A 467 40.59 -22.97 11.71
C GLN A 467 42.03 -23.11 11.19
N ASP A 468 42.19 -23.41 9.91
CA ASP A 468 43.52 -23.54 9.26
C ASP A 468 44.38 -22.28 9.47
N ASP A 469 43.78 -21.09 9.32
CA ASP A 469 44.43 -19.79 9.58
C ASP A 469 44.99 -19.68 11.00
N TYR A 470 44.29 -20.24 12.00
CA TYR A 470 44.69 -20.25 13.40
C TYR A 470 45.83 -21.26 13.63
N ILE A 471 45.66 -22.49 13.14
CA ILE A 471 46.64 -23.58 13.26
C ILE A 471 47.96 -23.17 12.60
N ALA A 472 47.94 -22.60 11.39
CA ALA A 472 49.14 -22.14 10.70
C ALA A 472 49.89 -21.02 11.46
N HIS A 473 49.17 -20.12 12.15
CA HIS A 473 49.79 -19.07 12.95
C HIS A 473 50.36 -19.56 14.29
N GLU A 474 49.74 -20.56 14.93
CA GLU A 474 50.29 -21.20 16.14
C GLU A 474 51.49 -22.11 15.79
N LEU A 475 51.44 -22.85 14.67
CA LEU A 475 52.60 -23.60 14.15
C LEU A 475 53.76 -22.66 13.83
N LYS A 476 53.53 -21.57 13.11
CA LYS A 476 54.58 -20.57 12.83
C LYS A 476 55.14 -19.91 14.10
N LEU A 477 54.35 -19.81 15.18
CA LEU A 477 54.84 -19.35 16.48
C LEU A 477 55.69 -20.43 17.17
N LYS A 478 55.31 -21.71 17.06
CA LYS A 478 56.07 -22.87 17.51
C LYS A 478 57.44 -22.93 16.79
N ASP A 479 57.44 -22.86 15.46
CA ASP A 479 58.67 -22.89 14.63
C ASP A 479 59.66 -21.78 15.03
N LEU A 480 59.15 -20.56 15.29
CA LEU A 480 59.98 -19.45 15.76
C LEU A 480 60.56 -19.68 17.16
N TYR A 481 59.83 -20.33 18.07
CA TYR A 481 60.36 -20.70 19.38
C TYR A 481 61.32 -21.89 19.32
N GLU A 482 61.15 -22.83 18.38
CA GLU A 482 62.12 -23.90 18.11
C GLU A 482 63.40 -23.33 17.47
N GLU A 483 63.31 -22.36 16.54
CA GLU A 483 64.48 -21.64 16.02
C GLU A 483 65.25 -20.89 17.13
N MET A 484 64.52 -20.25 18.05
CA MET A 484 65.13 -19.60 19.23
C MET A 484 65.75 -20.61 20.20
N GLY A 485 65.07 -21.73 20.47
CA GLY A 485 65.58 -22.79 21.35
C GLY A 485 66.87 -23.40 20.83
N ASN A 486 66.86 -23.84 19.56
CA ASN A 486 68.02 -24.45 18.91
C ASN A 486 69.24 -23.50 18.92
N LYS A 487 69.06 -22.21 18.62
CA LYS A 487 70.18 -21.24 18.66
C LYS A 487 70.69 -20.96 20.08
N LEU A 488 69.82 -21.01 21.10
CA LEU A 488 70.28 -20.92 22.48
C LEU A 488 71.03 -22.20 22.90
N GLU A 489 70.62 -23.38 22.43
CA GLU A 489 71.34 -24.65 22.66
C GLU A 489 72.68 -24.70 21.91
N GLU A 490 72.76 -24.17 20.69
CA GLU A 490 74.01 -23.95 19.95
C GLU A 490 74.96 -23.01 20.71
N LEU A 491 74.45 -21.89 21.26
CA LEU A 491 75.25 -20.97 22.07
C LEU A 491 75.67 -21.57 23.43
N GLN A 492 74.87 -22.47 24.00
CA GLN A 492 75.23 -23.21 25.23
C GLN A 492 76.28 -24.30 24.96
N THR A 493 76.19 -25.03 23.84
CA THR A 493 77.20 -26.02 23.44
C THR A 493 78.50 -25.38 22.96
N ALA A 494 78.45 -24.17 22.40
CA ALA A 494 79.62 -23.34 22.11
C ALA A 494 80.25 -22.67 23.36
N GLY A 495 79.66 -22.85 24.54
CA GLY A 495 80.18 -22.31 25.81
C GLY A 495 79.94 -20.81 26.04
N VAL A 496 79.10 -20.17 25.22
CA VAL A 496 78.71 -18.75 25.37
C VAL A 496 77.64 -18.57 26.45
N ILE A 497 76.72 -19.54 26.57
CA ILE A 497 75.74 -19.62 27.66
C ILE A 497 76.25 -20.62 28.72
N PRO A 498 76.28 -20.26 30.02
CA PRO A 498 76.69 -21.19 31.07
C PRO A 498 75.82 -22.45 31.12
N SER A 499 76.41 -23.62 31.37
CA SER A 499 75.68 -24.89 31.53
C SER A 499 74.74 -24.93 32.76
N THR A 500 74.87 -23.96 33.66
CA THR A 500 73.96 -23.74 34.80
C THR A 500 72.65 -23.06 34.39
N GLU A 501 72.61 -22.39 33.25
CA GLU A 501 71.44 -21.65 32.78
C GLU A 501 70.49 -22.57 32.00
N LYS A 502 69.34 -22.88 32.60
CA LYS A 502 68.35 -23.77 31.98
C LYS A 502 67.56 -23.04 30.88
N ILE A 503 67.77 -23.49 29.64
CA ILE A 503 66.92 -23.15 28.49
C ILE A 503 65.51 -23.73 28.75
N PRO A 504 64.42 -22.96 28.52
CA PRO A 504 63.06 -23.44 28.76
C PRO A 504 62.67 -24.56 27.79
N SER A 505 61.93 -25.57 28.25
CA SER A 505 61.31 -26.56 27.36
C SER A 505 59.81 -26.26 27.18
N GLY A 506 59.34 -26.18 25.93
CA GLY A 506 57.93 -26.02 25.57
C GLY A 506 57.42 -24.58 25.42
N PHE A 507 56.14 -24.44 25.04
CA PHE A 507 55.58 -23.23 24.42
C PHE A 507 54.63 -22.41 25.32
N ALA A 508 54.60 -22.68 26.62
CA ALA A 508 53.78 -21.95 27.57
C ALA A 508 54.21 -20.46 27.66
N ALA A 509 53.29 -19.54 27.97
CA ALA A 509 53.58 -18.10 28.00
C ALA A 509 54.78 -17.71 28.89
N ARG A 510 54.99 -18.42 30.02
CA ARG A 510 56.17 -18.25 30.89
C ARG A 510 57.48 -18.72 30.25
N ALA A 511 57.44 -19.77 29.44
CA ALA A 511 58.58 -20.25 28.67
C ALA A 511 58.89 -19.30 27.51
N GLY A 512 57.87 -18.85 26.76
CA GLY A 512 58.03 -17.85 25.70
C GLY A 512 58.66 -16.53 26.17
N ALA A 513 58.22 -16.00 27.31
CA ALA A 513 58.83 -14.81 27.91
C ALA A 513 60.31 -15.03 28.29
N ARG A 514 60.66 -16.24 28.76
CA ARG A 514 62.04 -16.60 29.14
C ARG A 514 62.94 -16.88 27.92
N TYR A 515 62.38 -17.44 26.83
CA TYR A 515 63.06 -17.51 25.53
C TYR A 515 63.39 -16.12 25.01
N GLN A 516 62.43 -15.18 25.08
CA GLN A 516 62.66 -13.79 24.67
C GLN A 516 63.73 -13.11 25.54
N SER A 517 63.69 -13.25 26.87
CA SER A 517 64.70 -12.63 27.74
C SER A 517 66.10 -13.17 27.48
N LEU A 518 66.27 -14.50 27.38
CA LEU A 518 67.56 -15.13 27.07
C LEU A 518 68.07 -14.70 25.68
N SER A 519 67.17 -14.62 24.69
CA SER A 519 67.53 -14.20 23.34
C SER A 519 68.00 -12.74 23.27
N VAL A 520 67.44 -11.83 24.08
CA VAL A 520 67.98 -10.46 24.21
C VAL A 520 69.35 -10.48 24.90
N THR A 521 69.49 -11.21 26.01
CA THR A 521 70.77 -11.31 26.77
C THR A 521 71.92 -11.83 25.92
N TYR A 522 71.66 -12.77 25.00
CA TYR A 522 72.67 -13.42 24.16
C TYR A 522 72.64 -12.96 22.68
N GLY A 523 72.14 -11.76 22.40
CA GLY A 523 72.35 -11.07 21.11
C GLY A 523 71.48 -11.53 19.93
N LEU A 524 70.42 -12.28 20.17
CA LEU A 524 69.46 -12.78 19.16
C LEU A 524 68.29 -11.80 18.91
N ASP A 525 68.56 -10.49 18.94
CA ASP A 525 67.55 -9.41 18.85
C ASP A 525 66.66 -9.48 17.61
N GLU A 526 67.19 -9.96 16.48
CA GLU A 526 66.39 -10.12 15.25
C GLU A 526 65.29 -11.17 15.40
N LEU A 527 65.54 -12.25 16.16
CA LEU A 527 64.51 -13.27 16.43
C LEU A 527 63.45 -12.74 17.38
N VAL A 528 63.86 -11.98 18.39
CA VAL A 528 62.92 -11.30 19.30
C VAL A 528 62.03 -10.32 18.53
N LYS A 529 62.59 -9.57 17.57
CA LYS A 529 61.81 -8.71 16.65
C LYS A 529 60.83 -9.53 15.78
N LYS A 530 61.28 -10.66 15.19
CA LYS A 530 60.41 -11.56 14.39
C LYS A 530 59.26 -12.14 15.22
N VAL A 531 59.52 -12.62 16.44
CA VAL A 531 58.46 -13.13 17.33
C VAL A 531 57.50 -12.04 17.76
N ASN A 532 57.99 -10.84 18.11
CA ASN A 532 57.10 -9.74 18.49
C ASN A 532 56.24 -9.25 17.34
N ALA A 533 56.78 -9.17 16.11
CA ALA A 533 55.99 -8.87 14.91
C ALA A 533 54.93 -9.96 14.64
N HIS A 534 55.30 -11.25 14.76
CA HIS A 534 54.35 -12.36 14.62
C HIS A 534 53.27 -12.36 15.72
N MET A 535 53.61 -11.98 16.96
CA MET A 535 52.66 -11.85 18.07
C MET A 535 51.65 -10.70 17.89
N VAL A 536 52.07 -9.56 17.32
CA VAL A 536 51.17 -8.47 16.93
C VAL A 536 50.21 -8.93 15.83
N ASN A 537 50.74 -9.58 14.78
CA ASN A 537 49.94 -10.12 13.69
C ASN A 537 48.96 -11.20 14.18
N ARG A 538 49.42 -12.12 15.04
CA ARG A 538 48.60 -13.15 15.72
C ARG A 538 47.44 -12.51 16.49
N LYS A 539 47.67 -11.44 17.25
CA LYS A 539 46.60 -10.73 18.00
C LYS A 539 45.56 -10.09 17.06
N GLN A 540 45.98 -9.51 15.93
CA GLN A 540 45.08 -8.92 14.94
C GLN A 540 44.28 -10.01 14.20
N LEU A 541 44.95 -11.07 13.75
CA LEU A 541 44.36 -12.20 13.04
C LEU A 541 43.38 -12.97 13.94
N HIS A 542 43.71 -13.25 15.20
CA HIS A 542 42.80 -13.89 16.15
C HIS A 542 41.54 -13.05 16.39
N ARG A 543 41.66 -11.71 16.41
CA ARG A 543 40.49 -10.82 16.48
C ARG A 543 39.64 -10.92 15.21
N ALA A 544 40.27 -10.98 14.03
CA ALA A 544 39.57 -11.14 12.76
C ALA A 544 38.85 -12.50 12.65
N ILE A 545 39.53 -13.61 12.98
CA ILE A 545 38.96 -14.96 12.98
C ILE A 545 37.81 -15.07 13.98
N ARG A 546 37.96 -14.56 15.21
CA ARG A 546 36.85 -14.56 16.18
C ARG A 546 35.65 -13.73 15.71
N LEU A 547 35.86 -12.61 15.01
CA LEU A 547 34.78 -11.82 14.42
C LEU A 547 34.12 -12.52 13.23
N ARG A 548 34.90 -13.28 12.42
CA ARG A 548 34.41 -14.14 11.32
C ARG A 548 33.54 -15.27 11.88
N LEU A 549 34.11 -16.10 12.77
CA LEU A 549 33.42 -17.20 13.45
C LEU A 549 32.16 -16.71 14.19
N ARG A 550 32.22 -15.58 14.91
CA ARG A 550 31.03 -15.05 15.59
C ARG A 550 29.91 -14.68 14.62
N LYS A 551 30.23 -14.18 13.42
CA LYS A 551 29.22 -13.92 12.37
C LYS A 551 28.68 -15.20 11.77
N GLU A 552 29.55 -16.19 11.51
CA GLU A 552 29.20 -17.49 10.94
C GLU A 552 28.31 -18.29 11.91
N ILE A 553 28.75 -18.48 13.16
CA ILE A 553 27.96 -19.13 14.23
C ILE A 553 26.65 -18.38 14.48
N HIS A 554 26.62 -17.04 14.43
CA HIS A 554 25.37 -16.29 14.59
C HIS A 554 24.43 -16.44 13.39
N ALA A 555 24.95 -16.59 12.17
CA ALA A 555 24.15 -16.92 10.99
C ALA A 555 23.64 -18.37 11.03
N GLU A 556 24.48 -19.30 11.47
CA GLU A 556 24.16 -20.71 11.68
C GLU A 556 23.11 -20.88 12.76
N MET A 557 23.28 -20.30 13.95
CA MET A 557 22.26 -20.30 15.01
C MET A 557 20.95 -19.65 14.56
N ARG A 558 20.99 -18.60 13.72
CA ARG A 558 19.78 -18.05 13.09
C ARG A 558 19.14 -18.98 12.06
N LYS A 559 19.89 -19.89 11.43
CA LYS A 559 19.40 -20.92 10.51
C LYS A 559 18.88 -22.15 11.26
N GLU A 560 19.61 -22.64 12.27
CA GLU A 560 19.19 -23.66 13.23
C GLU A 560 17.89 -23.24 13.91
N HIS A 561 17.80 -22.01 14.45
CA HIS A 561 16.60 -21.55 15.14
C HIS A 561 15.38 -21.49 14.20
N ARG A 562 15.55 -21.08 12.93
CA ARG A 562 14.50 -21.20 11.91
C ARG A 562 14.11 -22.64 11.61
N ALA A 563 15.10 -23.54 11.52
CA ALA A 563 14.87 -24.96 11.27
C ALA A 563 14.14 -25.62 12.44
N VAL A 564 14.52 -25.32 13.69
CA VAL A 564 13.84 -25.79 14.91
C VAL A 564 12.43 -25.23 15.03
N ILE A 565 12.18 -23.98 14.62
CA ILE A 565 10.81 -23.45 14.50
C ILE A 565 10.01 -24.26 13.47
N ALA A 566 10.57 -24.50 12.27
CA ALA A 566 9.91 -25.28 11.22
C ALA A 566 9.71 -26.77 11.59
N GLU A 567 10.64 -27.36 12.34
CA GLU A 567 10.59 -28.76 12.75
C GLU A 567 9.69 -28.95 13.98
N SER A 568 9.66 -28.02 14.93
CA SER A 568 8.65 -27.98 15.99
C SER A 568 7.23 -27.87 15.40
N MET A 569 7.05 -27.07 14.36
CA MET A 569 5.82 -26.98 13.56
C MET A 569 5.47 -28.25 12.76
N ALA A 570 6.40 -29.20 12.62
CA ALA A 570 6.21 -30.46 11.88
C ALA A 570 6.11 -31.69 12.80
N GLN A 571 6.84 -31.73 13.92
CA GLN A 571 6.76 -32.80 14.91
C GLN A 571 5.43 -32.75 15.68
N SER A 572 4.87 -31.55 15.89
CA SER A 572 3.49 -31.36 16.37
C SER A 572 2.40 -31.87 15.42
N ALA A 573 2.74 -32.25 14.18
CA ALA A 573 1.82 -32.89 13.24
C ALA A 573 1.86 -34.44 13.27
N ARG A 574 2.67 -35.07 14.14
CA ARG A 574 2.66 -36.53 14.32
C ARG A 574 1.68 -36.95 15.42
N LYS A 575 0.63 -37.65 14.99
CA LYS A 575 -0.44 -38.27 15.80
C LYS A 575 0.03 -38.87 17.12
N LEU A 576 -0.77 -38.66 18.17
CA LEU A 576 -0.95 -39.63 19.26
C LEU A 576 -2.44 -39.97 19.43
N ALA A 577 -2.68 -41.17 19.97
CA ALA A 577 -3.97 -41.88 19.92
C ALA A 577 -5.00 -41.38 20.95
N PRO A 578 -6.30 -41.66 20.76
CA PRO A 578 -7.32 -41.35 21.76
C PRO A 578 -7.21 -42.28 22.98
N GLY A 579 -7.12 -41.69 24.17
CA GLY A 579 -7.17 -42.41 25.45
C GLY A 579 -5.90 -42.23 26.29
N GLY A 580 -6.02 -41.44 27.36
CA GLY A 580 -4.93 -41.19 28.31
C GLY A 580 -5.17 -39.91 29.10
N THR A 581 -5.92 -40.01 30.20
CA THR A 581 -6.05 -38.92 31.18
C THR A 581 -4.68 -38.61 31.78
N PHE A 582 -4.18 -37.39 31.60
CA PHE A 582 -2.95 -36.94 32.22
C PHE A 582 -3.05 -35.45 32.61
N GLU A 583 -3.15 -35.19 33.92
CA GLU A 583 -2.91 -33.85 34.47
C GLU A 583 -1.41 -33.64 34.68
N PRO A 584 -0.86 -32.48 34.28
CA PRO A 584 0.33 -31.92 34.90
C PRO A 584 -0.05 -30.75 35.81
N GLN A 585 0.23 -30.92 37.11
CA GLN A 585 0.17 -29.82 38.07
C GLN A 585 1.14 -28.70 37.69
N GLN A 586 0.73 -27.45 37.95
CA GLN A 586 1.56 -26.25 38.10
C GLN A 586 2.77 -26.09 37.15
N VAL A 587 2.58 -25.37 36.04
CA VAL A 587 3.70 -24.76 35.29
C VAL A 587 3.66 -23.23 35.42
N LYS A 588 4.36 -22.70 36.43
CA LYS A 588 4.96 -21.37 36.30
C LYS A 588 6.05 -21.46 35.23
N GLY A 589 5.97 -20.63 34.19
CA GLY A 589 7.02 -20.54 33.16
C GLY A 589 6.66 -21.23 31.85
N VAL A 590 5.73 -20.65 31.09
CA VAL A 590 5.52 -21.00 29.68
C VAL A 590 6.28 -19.97 28.82
N LYS A 591 7.33 -20.42 28.13
CA LYS A 591 8.08 -19.67 27.09
C LYS A 591 7.58 -20.06 25.68
N VAL A 592 8.00 -19.28 24.66
CA VAL A 592 7.88 -19.44 23.17
C VAL A 592 6.46 -19.45 22.55
N THR A 593 6.18 -18.94 21.33
CA THR A 593 6.96 -18.32 20.20
C THR A 593 6.04 -17.27 19.48
N GLY A 594 6.38 -16.51 18.42
CA GLY A 594 7.50 -16.50 17.44
C GLY A 594 7.36 -15.35 16.39
N ILE A 595 8.37 -15.13 15.51
CA ILE A 595 8.39 -14.26 14.29
C ILE A 595 8.64 -12.74 14.53
N GLY A 596 9.57 -12.02 13.86
CA GLY A 596 10.39 -12.30 12.67
C GLY A 596 11.36 -11.13 12.38
N GLN A 597 12.08 -11.17 11.26
CA GLN A 597 13.22 -10.26 11.02
C GLN A 597 12.81 -8.84 10.61
N SER A 598 13.31 -7.82 11.32
CA SER A 598 13.30 -6.42 10.86
C SER A 598 14.62 -6.05 10.17
N GLU A 599 14.54 -5.07 9.25
CA GLU A 599 15.69 -4.47 8.53
C GLU A 599 16.51 -3.50 9.43
N GLU A 600 16.32 -3.53 10.75
CA GLU A 600 16.93 -2.59 11.70
C GLU A 600 18.41 -2.88 11.95
N GLU A 601 18.86 -4.13 11.86
CA GLU A 601 20.27 -4.50 12.12
C GLU A 601 21.27 -3.89 11.11
N GLU A 602 20.84 -3.44 9.93
CA GLU A 602 21.72 -2.84 8.92
C GLU A 602 21.90 -1.32 9.03
N ARG A 603 21.08 -0.62 9.85
CA ARG A 603 21.11 0.85 9.92
C ARG A 603 22.17 1.44 10.85
N LEU A 604 22.82 0.63 11.68
CA LEU A 604 23.75 1.07 12.74
C LEU A 604 25.15 1.55 12.28
N PHE A 605 25.35 1.86 10.99
CA PHE A 605 26.69 2.22 10.46
C PHE A 605 26.77 3.43 9.51
N VAL A 606 25.67 4.14 9.24
CA VAL A 606 25.72 5.38 8.44
C VAL A 606 24.82 6.45 9.06
N ASP A 607 25.38 7.24 9.97
CA ASP A 607 24.85 8.55 10.31
C ASP A 607 25.97 9.60 10.32
N ALA A 608 25.81 10.60 9.45
CA ALA A 608 26.64 11.80 9.34
C ALA A 608 25.99 12.81 8.36
N GLY A 609 24.82 13.33 8.74
CA GLY A 609 24.38 14.68 8.34
C GLY A 609 23.71 14.88 6.97
N ALA A 610 22.45 15.30 7.02
CA ALA A 610 21.87 16.28 6.09
C ALA A 610 20.59 16.89 6.71
N ASP A 611 20.66 18.15 7.15
CA ASP A 611 19.45 18.95 7.39
C ASP A 611 18.78 19.25 6.04
N THR A 612 17.48 18.96 5.92
CA THR A 612 16.66 19.46 4.80
C THR A 612 15.31 19.94 5.34
N ALA A 613 15.08 21.25 5.25
CA ALA A 613 13.84 21.88 5.66
C ALA A 613 12.63 21.32 4.88
N SER A 614 11.56 20.96 5.59
CA SER A 614 10.31 20.51 4.97
C SER A 614 9.43 21.70 4.61
N PHE A 615 9.16 21.89 3.31
CA PHE A 615 8.05 22.74 2.86
C PHE A 615 6.74 21.95 2.94
N ASP A 616 5.72 22.53 3.56
CA ASP A 616 4.37 21.96 3.60
C ASP A 616 3.61 22.21 2.28
N ASP A 617 2.97 21.17 1.75
CA ASP A 617 2.10 21.20 0.57
C ASP A 617 0.69 20.70 0.98
N ASP A 618 -0.02 21.53 1.74
CA ASP A 618 -1.39 21.26 2.17
C ASP A 618 -2.39 21.68 1.08
N ASN A 619 -2.76 20.71 0.23
CA ASN A 619 -3.92 20.81 -0.68
C ASN A 619 -4.61 19.44 -0.79
N ASN A 620 -5.13 18.95 0.33
CA ASN A 620 -5.80 17.65 0.42
C ASN A 620 -6.88 17.59 1.51
N ASP A 621 -8.01 18.27 1.27
CA ASP A 621 -9.30 18.19 2.00
C ASP A 621 -9.15 17.87 3.50
N GLY A 622 -8.33 18.66 4.18
CA GLY A 622 -8.29 18.70 5.63
C GLY A 622 -9.66 19.11 6.16
N VAL A 623 -10.02 18.60 7.34
CA VAL A 623 -11.05 19.27 8.14
C VAL A 623 -10.48 20.65 8.42
N ASN A 624 -11.16 21.69 7.93
CA ASN A 624 -10.71 23.08 8.05
C ASN A 624 -10.46 23.41 9.53
N GLU A 625 -9.30 23.95 9.89
CA GLU A 625 -9.02 24.25 11.30
C GLU A 625 -9.93 25.37 11.84
N GLU A 626 -10.39 26.30 10.98
CA GLU A 626 -11.48 27.23 11.29
C GLU A 626 -12.74 26.51 11.78
N ALA A 627 -13.11 25.36 11.20
CA ALA A 627 -14.28 24.59 11.64
C ALA A 627 -14.09 23.90 13.01
N LEU A 628 -12.90 24.01 13.63
CA LEU A 628 -12.65 23.64 15.02
C LEU A 628 -12.69 24.85 15.97
N GLN A 629 -12.59 26.08 15.45
CA GLN A 629 -12.57 27.36 16.18
C GLN A 629 -13.92 28.10 16.12
N ASP A 630 -14.65 28.07 15.00
CA ASP A 630 -15.94 28.76 14.82
C ASP A 630 -17.12 28.08 15.56
N GLY A 631 -16.83 27.19 16.51
CA GLY A 631 -17.83 26.52 17.37
C GLY A 631 -18.40 27.41 18.48
N HIS A 632 -18.36 28.73 18.31
CA HIS A 632 -18.83 29.72 19.28
C HIS A 632 -20.24 30.24 18.97
N ASP A 633 -21.18 29.33 18.77
CA ASP A 633 -22.61 29.60 19.03
C ASP A 633 -23.28 28.30 19.49
N ILE A 634 -23.19 28.02 20.79
CA ILE A 634 -23.56 26.74 21.40
C ILE A 634 -25.07 26.67 21.77
N ASN A 635 -25.78 27.80 21.67
CA ASN A 635 -27.12 27.97 22.27
C ASN A 635 -28.29 28.11 21.28
N SER A 636 -28.12 27.82 19.98
CA SER A 636 -29.20 27.95 18.97
C SER A 636 -29.61 26.62 18.32
N ARG A 637 -29.32 25.48 18.95
CA ARG A 637 -29.78 24.18 18.46
C ARG A 637 -31.17 23.89 19.04
N GLU A 638 -32.19 24.43 18.38
CA GLU A 638 -33.58 24.03 18.62
C GLU A 638 -33.68 22.50 18.51
N GLU A 639 -34.28 21.89 19.52
CA GLU A 639 -34.42 20.43 19.59
C GLU A 639 -35.47 19.96 18.58
N PRO A 640 -35.31 18.80 17.93
CA PRO A 640 -36.27 18.34 16.94
C PRO A 640 -37.64 18.08 17.58
N GLU A 641 -38.72 18.56 16.96
CA GLU A 641 -40.11 18.40 17.48
C GLU A 641 -40.48 16.95 17.85
N CYS A 642 -39.84 15.94 17.25
CA CYS A 642 -40.02 14.53 17.61
C CYS A 642 -39.42 14.10 18.96
N TRP A 643 -38.80 15.02 19.71
CA TRP A 643 -38.28 14.81 21.07
C TRP A 643 -39.26 15.33 22.14
N GLU A 644 -40.30 16.07 21.73
CA GLU A 644 -41.33 16.61 22.63
C GLU A 644 -42.16 15.46 23.22
N GLY A 645 -41.91 15.12 24.49
CA GLY A 645 -42.60 14.03 25.22
C GLY A 645 -41.76 12.78 25.54
N LEU A 646 -40.45 12.79 25.28
CA LEU A 646 -39.53 11.83 25.93
C LEU A 646 -39.28 12.21 27.39
N GLU A 647 -39.11 11.22 28.27
CA GLU A 647 -38.74 11.44 29.67
C GLU A 647 -37.28 11.92 29.77
N ASP A 648 -36.98 12.82 30.72
CA ASP A 648 -35.67 13.47 30.90
C ASP A 648 -34.50 12.48 31.08
N GLU A 649 -34.77 11.24 31.50
CA GLU A 649 -33.77 10.18 31.67
C GLU A 649 -34.13 8.90 30.89
N VAL A 650 -33.69 8.82 29.61
CA VAL A 650 -33.73 7.56 28.85
C VAL A 650 -32.57 6.66 29.27
N HIS A 651 -32.82 5.72 30.17
CA HIS A 651 -31.82 4.70 30.57
C HIS A 651 -31.55 3.68 29.45
N VAL A 652 -30.59 3.98 28.58
CA VAL A 652 -30.04 3.00 27.61
C VAL A 652 -29.05 2.07 28.32
N GLN A 653 -29.46 0.84 28.56
CA GLN A 653 -28.63 -0.17 29.22
C GLN A 653 -27.53 -0.69 28.26
N LEU A 654 -26.31 -0.17 28.41
CA LEU A 654 -25.13 -0.66 27.68
C LEU A 654 -24.55 -1.91 28.36
N GLY A 655 -24.58 -3.04 27.66
CA GLY A 655 -24.18 -4.34 28.19
C GLY A 655 -22.67 -4.47 28.47
N GLY A 656 -22.29 -4.35 29.74
CA GLY A 656 -20.94 -4.65 30.24
C GLY A 656 -20.87 -6.01 30.95
N GLY A 657 -20.84 -7.10 30.19
CA GLY A 657 -20.76 -8.48 30.72
C GLY A 657 -19.35 -9.07 30.65
N LYS A 658 -19.04 -10.02 31.55
CA LYS A 658 -17.94 -10.97 31.32
C LYS A 658 -18.37 -11.97 30.24
N PRO A 659 -17.48 -12.42 29.34
CA PRO A 659 -17.83 -13.43 28.34
C PRO A 659 -18.31 -14.72 29.03
N THR A 660 -19.55 -15.11 28.74
CA THR A 660 -20.15 -16.40 29.13
C THR A 660 -20.01 -17.40 27.98
N ALA A 661 -20.26 -18.69 28.22
CA ALA A 661 -20.27 -19.69 27.15
C ALA A 661 -21.26 -19.32 26.01
N GLU A 662 -22.41 -18.72 26.37
CA GLU A 662 -23.40 -18.20 25.43
C GLU A 662 -22.81 -17.13 24.49
N THR A 663 -21.86 -16.32 24.96
CA THR A 663 -21.17 -15.35 24.08
C THR A 663 -20.21 -16.02 23.09
N GLU A 664 -19.58 -17.15 23.42
CA GLU A 664 -18.74 -17.89 22.47
C GLU A 664 -19.61 -18.55 21.38
N GLU A 665 -20.74 -19.14 21.77
CA GLU A 665 -21.72 -19.73 20.84
C GLU A 665 -22.31 -18.66 19.90
N THR A 666 -22.76 -17.52 20.44
CA THR A 666 -23.31 -16.40 19.64
C THR A 666 -22.29 -15.87 18.62
N ARG A 667 -20.99 -15.79 18.99
CA ARG A 667 -19.90 -15.41 18.08
C ARG A 667 -19.70 -16.41 16.95
N TYR A 668 -19.77 -17.71 17.26
CA TYR A 668 -19.68 -18.77 16.27
C TYR A 668 -20.88 -18.75 15.31
N GLU A 669 -22.10 -18.60 15.83
CA GLU A 669 -23.32 -18.49 15.02
C GLU A 669 -23.27 -17.29 14.07
N PHE A 670 -22.87 -16.11 14.56
CA PHE A 670 -22.70 -14.92 13.74
C PHE A 670 -21.65 -15.12 12.64
N LEU A 671 -20.50 -15.72 12.97
CA LEU A 671 -19.45 -16.01 11.98
C LEU A 671 -19.95 -17.00 10.92
N MET A 672 -20.69 -18.03 11.31
CA MET A 672 -21.27 -19.00 10.40
C MET A 672 -22.39 -18.39 9.53
N MET A 673 -23.21 -17.49 10.07
CA MET A 673 -24.14 -16.67 9.29
C MET A 673 -23.37 -15.81 8.28
N TRP A 674 -22.34 -15.09 8.72
CA TRP A 674 -21.54 -14.21 7.88
C TRP A 674 -20.83 -14.96 6.75
N ILE A 675 -20.30 -16.17 7.00
CA ILE A 675 -19.70 -17.02 5.97
C ILE A 675 -20.77 -17.59 5.02
N LYS A 676 -21.93 -18.06 5.53
CA LYS A 676 -23.01 -18.62 4.70
C LYS A 676 -23.72 -17.57 3.85
N LEU A 677 -23.72 -16.30 4.25
CA LEU A 677 -24.27 -15.18 3.50
C LEU A 677 -23.56 -15.10 2.14
N SER A 678 -24.23 -15.55 1.08
CA SER A 678 -23.63 -15.77 -0.24
C SER A 678 -24.62 -15.43 -1.35
N ASP A 679 -24.13 -15.22 -2.57
CA ASP A 679 -25.00 -14.97 -3.72
C ASP A 679 -25.96 -16.15 -3.91
N LEU A 680 -27.26 -15.88 -3.98
CA LEU A 680 -28.21 -16.91 -4.33
C LEU A 680 -27.87 -17.43 -5.73
N VAL A 681 -27.68 -18.75 -5.84
CA VAL A 681 -27.47 -19.42 -7.13
C VAL A 681 -28.72 -19.17 -7.98
N VAL A 682 -28.65 -18.16 -8.84
CA VAL A 682 -29.67 -17.91 -9.86
C VAL A 682 -29.76 -19.19 -10.68
N ALA A 683 -30.89 -19.89 -10.58
CA ALA A 683 -31.21 -20.95 -11.51
C ALA A 683 -31.06 -20.35 -12.91
N GLN A 684 -30.02 -20.76 -13.64
CA GLN A 684 -29.78 -20.24 -14.98
C GLN A 684 -30.98 -20.68 -15.80
N SER A 685 -31.90 -19.74 -16.06
CA SER A 685 -33.18 -20.06 -16.68
C SER A 685 -33.03 -20.57 -18.12
N ASN A 686 -31.80 -20.59 -18.64
CA ASN A 686 -31.38 -21.24 -19.88
C ASN A 686 -32.24 -20.81 -21.09
N LEU A 687 -32.79 -19.60 -21.01
CA LEU A 687 -33.75 -19.08 -21.96
C LEU A 687 -33.04 -18.72 -23.25
N LEU A 688 -33.62 -19.12 -24.38
CA LEU A 688 -33.16 -18.74 -25.70
C LEU A 688 -33.95 -17.51 -26.15
N CYS A 689 -33.28 -16.55 -26.82
CA CYS A 689 -33.98 -15.38 -27.33
C CYS A 689 -34.92 -15.77 -28.49
N PRO A 690 -36.25 -15.52 -28.39
CA PRO A 690 -37.18 -15.89 -29.44
C PRO A 690 -36.95 -15.07 -30.72
N ARG A 691 -36.63 -13.77 -30.59
CA ARG A 691 -36.29 -12.90 -31.73
C ARG A 691 -35.03 -13.39 -32.46
N CYS A 692 -33.97 -13.80 -31.75
CA CYS A 692 -32.79 -14.41 -32.38
C CYS A 692 -33.15 -15.67 -33.18
N LYS A 693 -33.96 -16.58 -32.61
CA LYS A 693 -34.35 -17.82 -33.30
C LYS A 693 -35.06 -17.57 -34.63
N ILE A 694 -35.97 -16.61 -34.64
CA ILE A 694 -36.82 -16.29 -35.81
C ILE A 694 -36.04 -15.48 -36.85
N ASP A 695 -35.11 -14.61 -36.45
CA ASP A 695 -34.35 -13.76 -37.36
C ASP A 695 -33.46 -14.59 -38.32
N PRO A 696 -33.71 -14.58 -39.64
CA PRO A 696 -32.92 -15.35 -40.60
C PRO A 696 -31.48 -14.84 -40.75
N THR A 697 -31.21 -13.58 -40.37
CA THR A 697 -29.89 -12.94 -40.48
C THR A 697 -28.97 -13.24 -39.30
N MET A 698 -29.48 -13.86 -38.23
CA MET A 698 -28.70 -14.25 -37.06
C MET A 698 -27.99 -15.59 -37.27
N ASP A 699 -26.73 -15.66 -36.86
CA ASP A 699 -25.91 -16.85 -36.93
C ASP A 699 -26.33 -17.93 -35.91
N LYS A 700 -25.89 -19.17 -36.14
CA LYS A 700 -26.26 -20.31 -35.31
C LYS A 700 -25.80 -20.15 -33.85
N SER A 701 -24.62 -19.57 -33.61
CA SER A 701 -24.09 -19.41 -32.24
C SER A 701 -24.93 -18.43 -31.41
N ALA A 702 -25.41 -17.35 -32.02
CA ALA A 702 -26.30 -16.41 -31.35
C ALA A 702 -27.74 -16.94 -31.18
N LYS A 703 -28.23 -17.80 -32.10
CA LYS A 703 -29.52 -18.51 -31.98
C LYS A 703 -29.54 -19.51 -30.83
N GLU A 704 -28.41 -20.15 -30.56
CA GLU A 704 -28.23 -21.15 -29.49
C GLU A 704 -27.76 -20.53 -28.17
N ARG A 705 -27.47 -19.22 -28.15
CA ARG A 705 -27.03 -18.48 -26.96
C ARG A 705 -28.12 -18.47 -25.89
N ARG A 706 -27.77 -19.00 -24.72
CA ARG A 706 -28.63 -19.06 -23.53
C ARG A 706 -28.43 -17.81 -22.65
N PHE A 707 -29.53 -17.35 -22.08
CA PHE A 707 -29.60 -16.17 -21.22
C PHE A 707 -30.29 -16.54 -19.89
N ASN A 708 -29.93 -15.82 -18.81
CA ASN A 708 -30.83 -15.71 -17.67
C ASN A 708 -31.89 -14.62 -17.97
N LEU A 709 -32.99 -14.58 -17.21
CA LEU A 709 -34.12 -13.69 -17.50
C LEU A 709 -33.71 -12.21 -17.61
N PHE A 710 -32.85 -11.72 -16.70
CA PHE A 710 -32.35 -10.35 -16.75
C PHE A 710 -31.56 -10.06 -18.03
N ARG A 711 -30.55 -10.89 -18.37
CA ARG A 711 -29.76 -10.70 -19.60
C ARG A 711 -30.59 -10.89 -20.86
N LEU A 712 -31.64 -11.72 -20.82
CA LEU A 712 -32.59 -11.83 -21.93
C LEU A 712 -33.36 -10.51 -22.12
N ASN A 713 -33.86 -9.91 -21.04
CA ASN A 713 -34.56 -8.63 -21.10
C ASN A 713 -33.63 -7.50 -21.61
N THR A 714 -32.39 -7.42 -21.11
CA THR A 714 -31.40 -6.46 -21.62
C THR A 714 -31.08 -6.70 -23.10
N HIS A 715 -30.94 -7.96 -23.53
CA HIS A 715 -30.67 -8.32 -24.91
C HIS A 715 -31.86 -8.02 -25.84
N MET A 716 -33.09 -8.23 -25.38
CA MET A 716 -34.33 -7.93 -26.10
C MET A 716 -34.56 -6.43 -26.30
N ARG A 717 -34.18 -5.59 -25.31
CA ARG A 717 -34.16 -4.13 -25.40
C ARG A 717 -32.94 -3.57 -26.15
N GLY A 718 -31.94 -4.40 -26.44
CA GLY A 718 -30.72 -3.98 -27.12
C GLY A 718 -30.89 -3.86 -28.63
N SER A 719 -30.04 -3.05 -29.27
CA SER A 719 -30.08 -2.76 -30.70
C SER A 719 -29.95 -3.98 -31.63
N THR A 720 -29.58 -5.15 -31.10
CA THR A 720 -29.45 -6.43 -31.84
C THR A 720 -30.66 -6.76 -32.71
N HIS A 721 -31.86 -6.47 -32.24
CA HIS A 721 -33.13 -6.81 -32.90
C HIS A 721 -33.72 -5.69 -33.75
N THR A 722 -33.04 -4.53 -33.83
CA THR A 722 -33.50 -3.40 -34.66
C THR A 722 -33.45 -3.77 -36.14
N ARG A 723 -34.36 -3.15 -36.93
CA ARG A 723 -34.40 -3.34 -38.38
C ARG A 723 -33.11 -2.88 -39.06
N GLU A 724 -32.45 -1.85 -38.53
CA GLU A 724 -31.12 -1.42 -38.97
C GLU A 724 -30.06 -2.52 -38.77
N ALA A 725 -30.03 -3.17 -37.60
CA ALA A 725 -29.06 -4.24 -37.33
C ALA A 725 -29.32 -5.48 -38.22
N GLN A 726 -30.60 -5.80 -38.49
CA GLN A 726 -30.97 -6.84 -39.46
C GLN A 726 -30.46 -6.53 -40.87
N LEU A 727 -30.71 -5.32 -41.38
CA LEU A 727 -30.26 -4.90 -42.72
C LEU A 727 -28.74 -4.95 -42.85
N ARG A 728 -27.99 -4.51 -41.82
CA ARG A 728 -26.53 -4.63 -41.80
C ARG A 728 -26.05 -6.08 -41.81
N ARG A 729 -26.75 -7.00 -41.13
CA ARG A 729 -26.43 -8.44 -41.16
C ARG A 729 -26.77 -9.07 -42.52
N ALA A 730 -27.93 -8.75 -43.09
CA ALA A 730 -28.33 -9.22 -44.42
C ALA A 730 -27.31 -8.82 -45.49
N LEU A 731 -26.97 -7.52 -45.58
CA LEU A 731 -25.95 -7.03 -46.52
C LEU A 731 -24.59 -7.73 -46.34
N LYS A 732 -24.20 -8.03 -45.10
CA LYS A 732 -22.96 -8.78 -44.82
C LYS A 732 -23.04 -10.25 -45.27
N LEU A 733 -24.22 -10.88 -45.17
CA LEU A 733 -24.45 -12.24 -45.70
C LEU A 733 -24.46 -12.26 -47.23
N ASP A 734 -24.94 -11.18 -47.86
CA ASP A 734 -24.89 -10.96 -49.32
C ASP A 734 -23.48 -10.56 -49.82
N GLY A 735 -22.46 -10.58 -48.95
CA GLY A 735 -21.08 -10.25 -49.29
C GLY A 735 -20.78 -8.76 -49.49
N MET A 736 -21.73 -7.87 -49.19
CA MET A 736 -21.60 -6.42 -49.41
C MET A 736 -20.70 -5.78 -48.35
N ASP A 737 -19.72 -5.00 -48.81
CA ASP A 737 -18.73 -4.30 -47.99
C ASP A 737 -18.93 -2.76 -48.02
N ASN A 738 -17.91 -2.01 -47.58
CA ASN A 738 -17.91 -0.56 -47.63
C ASN A 738 -17.62 0.02 -49.03
N THR A 739 -17.25 -0.80 -50.02
CA THR A 739 -16.94 -0.36 -51.40
C THR A 739 -18.00 -0.76 -52.43
N SER A 740 -18.81 -1.77 -52.12
CA SER A 740 -19.88 -2.34 -52.94
C SER A 740 -20.95 -1.31 -53.31
N MET A 741 -21.47 -1.40 -54.53
CA MET A 741 -22.62 -0.58 -54.97
C MET A 741 -23.92 -1.30 -54.60
N ILE A 742 -24.64 -0.75 -53.63
CA ILE A 742 -25.87 -1.32 -53.10
C ILE A 742 -27.06 -0.56 -53.70
N THR A 743 -27.88 -1.25 -54.49
CA THR A 743 -29.12 -0.70 -55.03
C THR A 743 -30.19 -0.69 -53.94
N CYS A 744 -30.83 0.46 -53.70
CA CYS A 744 -31.95 0.54 -52.78
C CYS A 744 -33.17 -0.20 -53.32
N PRO A 745 -33.74 -1.19 -52.59
CA PRO A 745 -34.92 -1.90 -53.06
C PRO A 745 -36.17 -1.02 -53.10
N THR A 746 -36.19 0.12 -52.41
CA THR A 746 -37.35 1.01 -52.29
C THR A 746 -37.38 2.11 -53.35
N CYS A 747 -36.25 2.80 -53.60
CA CYS A 747 -36.18 3.88 -54.61
C CYS A 747 -35.23 3.60 -55.79
N THR A 748 -34.63 2.41 -55.87
CA THR A 748 -33.64 2.02 -56.91
C THR A 748 -32.33 2.84 -56.95
N ALA A 749 -32.13 3.80 -56.05
CA ALA A 749 -30.88 4.57 -55.98
C ALA A 749 -29.68 3.67 -55.66
N MET A 750 -28.59 3.81 -56.42
CA MET A 750 -27.33 3.11 -56.14
C MET A 750 -26.48 3.87 -55.13
N VAL A 751 -26.13 3.20 -54.02
CA VAL A 751 -25.39 3.80 -52.91
C VAL A 751 -24.12 3.02 -52.62
N LYS A 752 -22.96 3.69 -52.63
CA LYS A 752 -21.66 3.05 -52.41
C LYS A 752 -21.40 2.78 -50.92
N GLY A 753 -21.44 1.51 -50.54
CA GLY A 753 -21.04 0.98 -49.23
C GLY A 753 -22.14 0.98 -48.17
N VAL A 754 -22.14 -0.06 -47.32
CA VAL A 754 -23.16 -0.29 -46.27
C VAL A 754 -23.41 0.93 -45.38
N LYS A 755 -22.35 1.67 -44.96
CA LYS A 755 -22.52 2.87 -44.11
C LYS A 755 -23.29 4.00 -44.80
N LYS A 756 -23.07 4.23 -46.10
CA LYS A 756 -23.83 5.23 -46.87
C LYS A 756 -25.24 4.73 -47.18
N PHE A 757 -25.40 3.44 -47.45
CA PHE A 757 -26.72 2.81 -47.63
C PHE A 757 -27.61 3.01 -46.40
N MET A 758 -27.11 2.72 -45.19
CA MET A 758 -27.91 2.96 -43.97
C MET A 758 -28.22 4.45 -43.73
N LYS A 759 -27.31 5.37 -44.11
CA LYS A 759 -27.61 6.81 -44.05
C LYS A 759 -28.71 7.20 -45.05
N HIS A 760 -28.66 6.68 -46.27
CA HIS A 760 -29.69 6.88 -47.29
C HIS A 760 -31.05 6.35 -46.83
N VAL A 761 -31.11 5.13 -46.30
CA VAL A 761 -32.34 4.54 -45.74
C VAL A 761 -32.90 5.42 -44.61
N LYS A 762 -32.07 5.90 -43.67
CA LYS A 762 -32.50 6.82 -42.60
C LYS A 762 -33.03 8.17 -43.09
N SER A 763 -32.58 8.66 -44.25
CA SER A 763 -33.01 9.96 -44.79
C SER A 763 -34.20 9.86 -45.76
N ALA A 764 -34.27 8.79 -46.56
CA ALA A 764 -35.21 8.67 -47.68
C ALA A 764 -36.29 7.60 -47.46
N HIS A 765 -36.06 6.64 -46.56
CA HIS A 765 -36.90 5.46 -46.35
C HIS A 765 -37.11 5.15 -44.87
N LYS A 766 -37.51 6.15 -44.09
CA LYS A 766 -37.76 5.99 -42.65
C LYS A 766 -38.79 4.89 -42.38
N GLU A 767 -39.81 4.78 -43.22
CA GLU A 767 -40.84 3.74 -43.19
C GLU A 767 -40.31 2.30 -43.28
N THR A 768 -39.09 2.10 -43.80
CA THR A 768 -38.46 0.78 -43.86
C THR A 768 -37.64 0.43 -42.61
N LEU A 769 -37.39 1.42 -41.75
CA LEU A 769 -36.87 1.23 -40.41
C LEU A 769 -38.07 1.20 -39.47
N TRP A 770 -38.28 0.08 -38.79
CA TRP A 770 -39.29 0.03 -37.75
C TRP A 770 -38.75 0.84 -36.57
N GLU A 771 -39.15 2.10 -36.46
CA GLU A 771 -39.11 2.84 -35.20
C GLU A 771 -39.98 2.05 -34.20
N ASP A 772 -39.46 1.83 -32.99
CA ASP A 772 -40.00 0.80 -32.10
C ASP A 772 -41.47 1.09 -31.72
N PHE A 773 -42.31 0.04 -31.72
CA PHE A 773 -43.77 0.10 -31.53
C PHE A 773 -44.23 0.54 -30.12
N ASP A 774 -43.34 1.12 -29.31
CA ASP A 774 -43.56 1.43 -27.89
C ASP A 774 -43.82 2.93 -27.61
N ASP A 775 -43.91 3.79 -28.63
CA ASP A 775 -44.07 5.26 -28.46
C ASP A 775 -45.35 5.86 -29.12
N SER A 776 -46.45 5.08 -29.13
CA SER A 776 -47.78 5.56 -29.54
C SER A 776 -48.84 5.25 -28.49
N GLY A 777 -48.83 5.94 -27.34
CA GLY A 777 -49.82 5.67 -26.28
C GLY A 777 -49.92 6.60 -25.08
N SER A 778 -48.90 7.39 -24.72
CA SER A 778 -48.98 8.24 -23.50
C SER A 778 -48.29 9.59 -23.65
N SER A 779 -49.02 10.57 -24.20
CA SER A 779 -48.64 11.98 -24.14
C SER A 779 -48.92 12.59 -22.76
N GLN A 780 -48.21 12.11 -21.74
CA GLN A 780 -47.92 12.86 -20.52
C GLN A 780 -46.44 12.63 -20.15
N PRO A 781 -45.67 13.69 -19.89
CA PRO A 781 -44.30 13.52 -19.40
C PRO A 781 -44.38 13.03 -17.95
N VAL A 782 -44.23 11.73 -17.76
CA VAL A 782 -43.81 11.21 -16.45
C VAL A 782 -42.36 11.67 -16.28
N THR A 783 -42.18 12.71 -15.46
CA THR A 783 -40.86 13.20 -15.05
C THR A 783 -40.23 12.20 -14.09
N ASP A 784 -39.77 11.08 -14.62
CA ASP A 784 -38.99 10.10 -13.87
C ASP A 784 -37.56 10.63 -13.77
N VAL A 785 -37.33 11.47 -12.74
CA VAL A 785 -36.08 12.22 -12.53
C VAL A 785 -34.95 11.24 -12.21
N THR A 786 -34.29 10.78 -13.27
CA THR A 786 -32.99 10.09 -13.20
C THR A 786 -31.92 10.87 -13.96
N ASP A 787 -31.97 12.20 -13.83
CA ASP A 787 -30.86 13.10 -14.17
C ASP A 787 -29.67 12.82 -13.23
N PHE A 788 -28.81 11.90 -13.65
CA PHE A 788 -27.42 11.84 -13.19
C PHE A 788 -26.47 11.58 -14.37
N GLU A 789 -26.47 12.50 -15.34
CA GLU A 789 -25.27 12.73 -16.16
C GLU A 789 -24.14 13.24 -15.24
N GLY A 790 -22.97 12.59 -15.25
CA GLY A 790 -21.96 12.93 -14.24
C GLY A 790 -20.57 12.30 -14.34
N LEU A 791 -20.19 11.65 -15.44
CA LEU A 791 -18.80 11.24 -15.72
C LEU A 791 -18.48 11.27 -17.23
N SER A 792 -18.49 12.46 -17.81
CA SER A 792 -17.82 12.76 -19.09
C SER A 792 -16.45 13.40 -18.81
N ASP A 793 -15.40 12.57 -18.75
CA ASP A 793 -14.04 13.06 -19.02
C ASP A 793 -13.92 13.30 -20.55
N PRO A 794 -13.18 14.34 -20.99
CA PRO A 794 -12.96 14.58 -22.42
C PRO A 794 -12.14 13.43 -23.04
N MET A 795 -12.55 12.96 -24.22
CA MET A 795 -11.80 11.91 -24.93
C MET A 795 -10.45 12.44 -25.44
N GLU A 796 -9.36 11.77 -25.07
CA GLU A 796 -8.11 11.84 -25.81
C GLU A 796 -8.29 11.18 -27.19
N PRO A 797 -7.68 11.70 -28.27
CA PRO A 797 -7.76 11.09 -29.59
C PRO A 797 -6.92 9.80 -29.63
N LEU A 798 -7.57 8.67 -29.87
CA LEU A 798 -6.88 7.41 -30.17
C LEU A 798 -6.39 7.40 -31.62
N GLU A 799 -5.09 7.31 -31.81
CA GLU A 799 -4.50 6.93 -33.10
C GLU A 799 -4.83 5.45 -33.40
N GLU A 800 -5.58 5.19 -34.48
CA GLU A 800 -5.86 3.82 -34.93
C GLU A 800 -4.62 3.19 -35.58
N GLN A 801 -3.79 2.50 -34.80
CA GLN A 801 -2.86 1.51 -35.34
C GLN A 801 -3.61 0.21 -35.66
N SER A 802 -3.77 -0.08 -36.95
CA SER A 802 -4.28 -1.36 -37.43
C SER A 802 -3.29 -2.49 -37.14
N THR A 803 -3.68 -3.45 -36.30
CA THR A 803 -2.98 -4.73 -36.17
C THR A 803 -3.94 -5.86 -36.51
N ASP A 804 -3.66 -6.57 -37.61
CA ASP A 804 -4.42 -7.75 -38.02
C ASP A 804 -4.26 -8.87 -36.99
N PHE A 805 -5.39 -9.39 -36.51
CA PHE A 805 -5.44 -10.46 -35.52
C PHE A 805 -6.02 -11.73 -36.16
N GLU A 806 -5.14 -12.59 -36.69
CA GLU A 806 -5.54 -13.88 -37.26
C GLU A 806 -6.03 -14.87 -36.18
N GLY A 807 -6.93 -15.76 -36.57
CA GLY A 807 -7.78 -16.52 -35.66
C GLY A 807 -7.14 -17.72 -34.96
N PHE A 808 -7.64 -18.02 -33.76
CA PHE A 808 -7.36 -19.27 -33.05
C PHE A 808 -7.93 -20.49 -33.79
N SER A 809 -7.10 -21.53 -33.96
CA SER A 809 -7.54 -22.88 -34.37
C SER A 809 -7.52 -23.87 -33.18
N PRO A 810 -8.39 -24.89 -33.17
CA PRO A 810 -8.61 -25.78 -32.02
C PRO A 810 -7.53 -26.89 -31.87
N PRO A 811 -7.45 -27.57 -30.71
CA PRO A 811 -6.33 -28.44 -30.38
C PRO A 811 -6.39 -29.81 -31.07
N SER A 812 -5.22 -30.35 -31.44
CA SER A 812 -5.07 -31.75 -31.84
C SER A 812 -3.76 -32.36 -31.32
N ARG A 813 -3.60 -33.67 -31.54
CA ARG A 813 -2.79 -34.59 -30.72
C ARG A 813 -1.28 -34.54 -30.97
N ALA A 814 -0.55 -35.10 -30.00
CA ALA A 814 0.89 -35.31 -30.01
C ALA A 814 1.44 -36.03 -31.26
N TYR A 815 2.59 -35.54 -31.74
CA TYR A 815 3.61 -36.39 -32.37
C TYR A 815 5.03 -35.85 -32.13
N THR A 816 6.04 -36.70 -32.31
CA THR A 816 7.42 -36.50 -31.88
C THR A 816 8.40 -36.17 -33.00
N GLY A 817 9.28 -35.17 -32.76
CA GLY A 817 10.72 -35.27 -33.05
C GLY A 817 11.29 -34.71 -34.37
N LYS A 818 12.54 -34.23 -34.25
CA LYS A 818 13.53 -33.84 -35.31
C LYS A 818 13.14 -32.60 -36.17
N GLY A 819 13.89 -31.50 -36.25
CA GLY A 819 15.30 -31.22 -35.98
C GLY A 819 15.96 -30.51 -37.19
N LYS A 820 16.70 -29.43 -36.92
CA LYS A 820 17.62 -28.67 -37.82
C LYS A 820 17.02 -27.76 -38.91
N GLY A 821 17.66 -26.60 -39.10
CA GLY A 821 17.68 -25.84 -40.36
C GLY A 821 17.67 -24.32 -40.17
N LYS A 822 18.80 -23.64 -40.43
CA LYS A 822 18.85 -22.17 -40.61
C LYS A 822 18.66 -21.84 -42.09
N ALA A 823 17.97 -20.74 -42.37
CA ALA A 823 18.39 -19.71 -43.34
C ALA A 823 17.84 -18.38 -42.82
#